data_AF-A0A6P0YTL0-F1
#
_entry.id   AF-A0A6P0YTL0-F1
#
_cell.length_a   1.000
_cell.length_b   1.000
_cell.length_c   1.000
_cell.angle_alpha   90.00
_cell.angle_beta   90.00
_cell.angle_gamma   90.00
#
_symmetry.space_group_name_H-M   'P 1'
#
loop_
_entity.id
_entity.type
_entity.pdbx_description
1 polymer ?
#
loop_
_entity_poly.entity_id
_entity_poly.type
_entity_poly.pdbx_seq_one_letter_code
_entity_poly.pdbx_strand_id
1 'polypeptide(L)'
;MTEAFPLVSDPLGDPFIDVAGYWGRSAIQSLVQRQLVTGYPDGTFRPSASLSRAEFAALLYNVFTTSQELAPSLTPPLAPSENSGSHFDQPFEDVPPQHWAYTVIQWSVRYGFFAGYGNQTFRPSQPLSRSQALTVLSSGLKLGRSPFTPQILTLFFDDAADIPDYFEGAIATATLNRLVVNYPNVRQLRPNASITRGEVATLLAQVLHIPEVVPTQYIAWALRLETLTGEQTVALDQLRHHPGLIHQLQTQLAELGLYPSPQIDGRYGPKTEGAIAQFADSRQLSTMATRQLDETFAYALLTTQPADLKLVQALDRDNIFQHFFAQEHGFNSEKLAFLDRGIRQSPYRNEIVAFPDRLKERPDGDDVISSPLKSSWTLQPYPNRGTQPRIDEAGLSFLHSDIQQACVCLGRQVNGQMQTHWMGRQALKPIELWSTTKLVPILNLVAQSNTKFPSIDIDHCQIRQRGNVGGYPVHDLAQDIMSYGMSIGTSNAIAAMMKLFTTPVELEQWLKSITGNMALEFRGRYGEPPFLSQPQLWHLSTGQVLLDSQPIPKWSDNTIATYDLTRLVSMVGWHLHLPHAAKLPGIQWNSLESVVRAMGNDSARYADVAIAQLGLPSVVRSPVIISKLGYGRSSIRDRAELAYTALIQLVDKRPNATGNPAILHTMAMTLIAAKDYGNFEQESLELDARMATEVTELIRRLVQNDWI
;
A
#
# COMPACT_ATOMS: atom_id res chain seq x y z
N MET A 1 12.61 48.99 6.90
CA MET A 1 13.01 49.68 5.66
C MET A 1 14.08 48.81 5.01
N THR A 2 13.72 48.14 3.93
CA THR A 2 14.56 47.17 3.23
C THR A 2 15.67 47.89 2.47
N GLU A 3 16.91 47.59 2.85
CA GLU A 3 18.11 48.01 2.12
C GLU A 3 18.21 47.22 0.81
N ALA A 4 18.36 47.96 -0.29
CA ALA A 4 18.64 47.39 -1.60
C ALA A 4 20.12 47.03 -1.68
N PHE A 5 20.42 45.76 -2.00
CA PHE A 5 21.76 45.34 -2.40
C PHE A 5 22.19 46.08 -3.67
N PRO A 6 23.42 46.62 -3.73
CA PRO A 6 23.89 47.33 -4.92
C PRO A 6 24.15 46.31 -6.04
N LEU A 7 23.52 46.53 -7.19
CA LEU A 7 23.90 45.87 -8.43
C LEU A 7 25.36 46.20 -8.72
N VAL A 8 26.20 45.17 -8.79
CA VAL A 8 27.56 45.27 -9.32
C VAL A 8 27.47 45.83 -10.74
N SER A 9 28.01 47.02 -10.94
CA SER A 9 28.14 47.65 -12.26
C SER A 9 29.15 46.87 -13.11
N ASP A 10 28.67 46.18 -14.15
CA ASP A 10 29.51 45.52 -15.16
C ASP A 10 30.17 46.60 -16.06
N PRO A 11 31.50 46.60 -16.30
CA PRO A 11 32.23 47.73 -16.90
C PRO A 11 32.12 47.88 -18.43
N LEU A 12 31.16 47.24 -19.10
CA LEU A 12 30.98 47.37 -20.55
C LEU A 12 29.51 47.68 -20.83
N GLY A 13 29.27 48.84 -21.45
CA GLY A 13 27.92 49.35 -21.75
C GLY A 13 27.06 48.36 -22.55
N ASP A 14 25.75 48.64 -22.60
CA ASP A 14 24.80 47.80 -23.30
C ASP A 14 25.25 47.49 -24.74
N PRO A 15 25.37 46.20 -25.13
CA PRO A 15 25.79 45.85 -26.48
C PRO A 15 24.77 46.26 -27.54
N PHE A 16 23.52 46.58 -27.13
CA PHE A 16 22.45 47.03 -28.02
C PHE A 16 21.67 48.19 -27.40
N ILE A 17 21.35 49.18 -28.24
CA ILE A 17 20.69 50.42 -27.82
C ILE A 17 19.24 50.21 -27.33
N ASP A 18 18.60 49.10 -27.71
CA ASP A 18 17.19 48.82 -27.48
C ASP A 18 16.92 47.76 -26.38
N VAL A 19 17.97 47.36 -25.64
CA VAL A 19 17.87 46.36 -24.56
C VAL A 19 17.91 47.01 -23.17
N ALA A 20 18.33 48.28 -23.06
CA ALA A 20 18.63 48.90 -21.78
C ALA A 20 17.49 48.83 -20.74
N GLY A 21 16.23 48.95 -21.18
CA GLY A 21 15.02 48.86 -20.34
C GLY A 21 14.22 47.56 -20.47
N TYR A 22 14.75 46.53 -21.14
CA TYR A 22 14.03 45.28 -21.36
C TYR A 22 14.18 44.32 -20.17
N TRP A 23 13.09 43.70 -19.72
CA TRP A 23 13.09 42.81 -18.54
C TRP A 23 14.01 41.60 -18.66
N GLY A 24 14.23 41.09 -19.87
CA GLY A 24 15.13 39.97 -20.18
C GLY A 24 16.56 40.39 -20.51
N ARG A 25 16.97 41.62 -20.16
CA ARG A 25 18.28 42.20 -20.50
C ARG A 25 19.44 41.31 -20.10
N SER A 26 19.48 40.83 -18.86
CA SER A 26 20.60 40.02 -18.36
C SER A 26 20.76 38.72 -19.15
N ALA A 27 19.65 38.06 -19.51
CA ALA A 27 19.68 36.86 -20.35
C ALA A 27 20.23 37.16 -21.75
N ILE A 28 19.77 38.25 -22.38
CA ILE A 28 20.27 38.67 -23.70
C ILE A 28 21.77 38.96 -23.64
N GLN A 29 22.21 39.77 -22.69
CA GLN A 29 23.62 40.13 -22.52
C GLN A 29 24.49 38.88 -22.30
N SER A 30 24.07 37.96 -21.45
CA SER A 30 24.82 36.74 -21.16
C SER A 30 24.94 35.83 -22.39
N LEU A 31 23.85 35.66 -23.15
CA LEU A 31 23.88 34.87 -24.39
C LEU A 31 24.79 35.50 -25.46
N VAL A 32 24.85 36.83 -25.55
CA VAL A 32 25.75 37.54 -26.47
C VAL A 32 27.21 37.45 -26.04
N GLN A 33 27.51 37.63 -24.75
CA GLN A 33 28.85 37.47 -24.20
C GLN A 33 29.39 36.05 -24.46
N ARG A 34 28.52 35.05 -24.42
CA ARG A 34 28.83 33.65 -24.76
C ARG A 34 28.83 33.35 -26.26
N GLN A 35 28.62 34.35 -27.12
CA GLN A 35 28.56 34.23 -28.58
C GLN A 35 27.47 33.26 -29.09
N LEU A 36 26.40 33.05 -28.30
CA LEU A 36 25.31 32.12 -28.62
C LEU A 36 24.18 32.79 -29.42
N VAL A 37 24.01 34.10 -29.27
CA VAL A 37 23.09 34.92 -30.06
C VAL A 37 23.76 36.20 -30.52
N THR A 38 23.27 36.80 -31.60
CA THR A 38 23.79 38.06 -32.16
C THR A 38 22.66 39.07 -32.38
N GLY A 39 23.01 40.36 -32.42
CA GLY A 39 22.12 41.43 -32.84
C GLY A 39 22.22 41.74 -34.32
N TYR A 40 21.57 42.81 -34.74
CA TYR A 40 21.54 43.29 -36.11
C TYR A 40 22.69 44.27 -36.39
N PRO A 41 23.10 44.45 -37.68
CA PRO A 41 24.16 45.39 -38.06
C PRO A 41 23.89 46.85 -37.67
N ASP A 42 22.64 47.21 -37.39
CA ASP A 42 22.21 48.53 -36.95
C ASP A 42 22.40 48.78 -35.44
N GLY A 43 23.00 47.83 -34.70
CA GLY A 43 23.25 47.94 -33.27
C GLY A 43 22.03 47.62 -32.38
N THR A 44 20.98 47.01 -32.95
CA THR A 44 19.77 46.60 -32.21
C THR A 44 19.72 45.09 -31.96
N PHE A 45 19.04 44.66 -30.90
CA PHE A 45 18.68 43.25 -30.70
C PHE A 45 17.24 42.95 -31.13
N ARG A 46 16.36 43.96 -31.06
CA ARG A 46 14.91 43.90 -31.31
C ARG A 46 14.18 42.93 -30.38
N PRO A 47 14.30 43.08 -29.04
CA PRO A 47 13.78 42.11 -28.07
C PRO A 47 12.25 41.94 -28.12
N SER A 48 11.52 42.96 -28.57
CA SER A 48 10.05 42.94 -28.70
C SER A 48 9.56 42.45 -30.07
N ALA A 49 10.46 42.20 -31.03
CA ALA A 49 10.06 41.71 -32.34
C ALA A 49 9.61 40.24 -32.26
N SER A 50 8.51 39.91 -32.93
CA SER A 50 8.06 38.52 -33.07
C SER A 50 9.03 37.75 -33.97
N LEU A 51 9.27 36.48 -33.64
CA LEU A 51 10.14 35.62 -34.44
C LEU A 51 9.33 34.72 -35.37
N SER A 52 9.80 34.66 -36.62
CA SER A 52 9.35 33.65 -37.57
C SER A 52 9.90 32.26 -37.23
N ARG A 53 9.31 31.22 -37.83
CA ARG A 53 9.76 29.83 -37.68
C ARG A 53 11.19 29.60 -38.13
N ALA A 54 11.60 30.24 -39.21
CA ALA A 54 12.97 30.19 -39.69
C ALA A 54 13.95 30.84 -38.71
N GLU A 55 13.60 32.01 -38.15
CA GLU A 55 14.47 32.71 -37.20
C GLU A 55 14.57 31.99 -35.86
N PHE A 56 13.48 31.38 -35.38
CA PHE A 56 13.51 30.54 -34.19
C PHE A 56 14.41 29.32 -34.39
N ALA A 57 14.30 28.64 -35.54
CA ALA A 57 15.18 27.52 -35.90
C ALA A 57 16.65 27.93 -35.97
N ALA A 58 16.95 29.12 -36.52
CA ALA A 58 18.31 29.65 -36.57
C ALA A 58 18.89 29.95 -35.18
N LEU A 59 18.09 30.49 -34.25
CA LEU A 59 18.53 30.70 -32.87
C LEU A 59 18.82 29.38 -32.17
N LEU A 60 17.93 28.38 -32.31
CA LEU A 60 18.18 27.05 -31.77
C LEU A 60 19.46 26.45 -32.35
N TYR A 61 19.61 26.46 -33.67
CA TYR A 61 20.80 25.96 -34.34
C TYR A 61 22.06 26.57 -33.72
N ASN A 62 22.14 27.90 -33.68
CA ASN A 62 23.32 28.60 -33.14
C ASN A 62 23.60 28.22 -31.69
N VAL A 63 22.59 28.22 -30.81
CA VAL A 63 22.80 27.89 -29.38
C VAL A 63 23.27 26.46 -29.20
N PHE A 64 22.61 25.51 -29.87
CA PHE A 64 22.84 24.08 -29.66
C PHE A 64 24.06 23.53 -30.41
N THR A 65 24.54 24.19 -31.47
CA THR A 65 25.79 23.81 -32.16
C THR A 65 27.02 24.53 -31.62
N THR A 66 26.84 25.68 -30.95
CA THR A 66 27.95 26.49 -30.41
C THR A 66 28.20 26.19 -28.93
N SER A 67 27.18 25.82 -28.16
CA SER A 67 27.33 25.47 -26.74
C SER A 67 28.04 24.13 -26.55
N GLN A 68 29.23 24.15 -25.98
CA GLN A 68 29.98 22.94 -25.59
C GLN A 68 29.26 22.09 -24.53
N GLU A 69 28.38 22.71 -23.71
CA GLU A 69 27.61 22.04 -22.67
C GLU A 69 26.44 21.19 -23.22
N LEU A 70 25.87 21.59 -24.37
CA LEU A 70 24.72 20.91 -24.99
C LEU A 70 25.11 19.97 -26.13
N ALA A 71 26.31 20.13 -26.70
CA ALA A 71 26.84 19.30 -27.79
C ALA A 71 26.89 17.77 -27.51
N PRO A 72 27.15 17.27 -26.28
CA PRO A 72 27.22 15.83 -26.02
C PRO A 72 25.86 15.10 -26.03
N SER A 73 24.75 15.83 -25.87
CA SER A 73 23.42 15.23 -25.60
C SER A 73 22.51 15.12 -26.84
N LEU A 74 22.90 15.75 -27.95
CA LEU A 74 22.16 15.72 -29.21
C LEU A 74 22.54 14.50 -30.04
N THR A 75 22.01 13.33 -29.69
CA THR A 75 22.05 12.16 -30.57
C THR A 75 20.97 12.30 -31.66
N PRO A 76 21.35 12.34 -32.95
CA PRO A 76 20.39 12.23 -34.04
C PRO A 76 19.62 10.90 -33.91
N PRO A 77 18.36 10.81 -34.37
CA PRO A 77 17.73 9.52 -34.60
C PRO A 77 18.63 8.64 -35.48
N LEU A 78 18.66 7.33 -35.23
CA LEU A 78 19.36 6.36 -36.10
C LEU A 78 19.00 6.65 -37.56
N ALA A 79 20.00 6.78 -38.42
CA ALA A 79 19.80 7.07 -39.83
C ALA A 79 18.80 6.08 -40.45
N PRO A 80 17.88 6.51 -41.33
CA PRO A 80 16.99 5.59 -42.04
C PRO A 80 17.82 4.52 -42.76
N SER A 81 17.40 3.26 -42.69
CA SER A 81 18.06 2.19 -43.47
C SER A 81 18.03 2.53 -44.95
N GLU A 82 19.11 2.20 -45.68
CA GLU A 82 19.39 2.57 -47.08
C GLU A 82 18.28 2.21 -48.12
N ASN A 83 17.19 1.56 -47.71
CA ASN A 83 16.05 1.18 -48.57
C ASN A 83 14.81 2.08 -48.45
N SER A 84 14.90 3.22 -47.75
CA SER A 84 13.84 4.24 -47.72
C SER A 84 14.24 5.40 -48.65
N GLY A 85 13.61 5.52 -49.83
CA GLY A 85 13.89 6.60 -50.79
C GLY A 85 13.97 7.98 -50.11
N SER A 86 15.06 8.71 -50.34
CA SER A 86 15.47 9.88 -49.57
C SER A 86 14.51 11.08 -49.73
N HIS A 87 13.55 11.21 -48.82
CA HIS A 87 12.76 12.45 -48.63
C HIS A 87 13.47 13.51 -47.77
N PHE A 88 14.72 13.27 -47.31
CA PHE A 88 15.45 14.23 -46.47
C PHE A 88 16.25 15.28 -47.26
N ASP A 89 16.44 15.11 -48.57
CA ASP A 89 17.20 16.06 -49.38
C ASP A 89 16.39 17.34 -49.68
N GLN A 90 15.05 17.30 -49.62
CA GLN A 90 14.18 18.49 -49.54
C GLN A 90 12.91 18.18 -48.75
N PRO A 91 12.89 18.40 -47.42
CA PRO A 91 11.75 18.00 -46.60
C PRO A 91 10.52 18.90 -46.78
N PHE A 92 10.67 20.10 -47.37
CA PHE A 92 9.57 21.07 -47.51
C PHE A 92 9.60 21.81 -48.85
N GLU A 93 8.45 21.91 -49.51
CA GLU A 93 8.30 22.58 -50.82
C GLU A 93 8.53 24.10 -50.74
N ASP A 94 8.21 24.71 -49.59
CA ASP A 94 8.31 26.16 -49.36
C ASP A 94 9.67 26.60 -48.78
N VAL A 95 10.66 25.71 -48.77
CA VAL A 95 12.03 26.00 -48.34
C VAL A 95 13.01 25.47 -49.39
N PRO A 96 13.22 26.19 -50.51
CA PRO A 96 14.16 25.76 -51.54
C PRO A 96 15.61 25.82 -51.02
N PRO A 97 16.58 25.09 -51.64
CA PRO A 97 17.98 25.05 -51.22
C PRO A 97 18.67 26.42 -51.14
N GLN A 98 18.19 27.40 -51.90
CA GLN A 98 18.71 28.77 -51.91
C GLN A 98 18.14 29.63 -50.76
N HIS A 99 17.14 29.15 -50.02
CA HIS A 99 16.58 29.87 -48.88
C HIS A 99 17.61 29.95 -47.75
N TRP A 100 17.83 31.15 -47.18
CA TRP A 100 18.87 31.39 -46.17
C TRP A 100 18.78 30.45 -44.95
N ALA A 101 17.56 30.04 -44.58
CA ALA A 101 17.30 29.15 -43.46
C ALA A 101 17.27 27.65 -43.83
N TYR A 102 17.56 27.28 -45.07
CA TYR A 102 17.43 25.89 -45.55
C TYR A 102 18.19 24.89 -44.67
N THR A 103 19.48 25.12 -44.43
CA THR A 103 20.33 24.23 -43.63
C THR A 103 19.89 24.15 -42.17
N VAL A 104 19.55 25.29 -41.55
CA VAL A 104 19.16 25.31 -40.14
C VAL A 104 17.80 24.66 -39.92
N ILE A 105 16.86 24.80 -40.87
CA ILE A 105 15.56 24.13 -40.82
C ILE A 105 15.74 22.62 -40.95
N GLN A 106 16.57 22.14 -41.88
CA GLN A 106 16.89 20.72 -42.01
C GLN A 106 17.50 20.16 -40.72
N TRP A 107 18.43 20.90 -40.11
CA TRP A 107 19.01 20.52 -38.82
C TRP A 107 17.93 20.43 -37.74
N SER A 108 17.09 21.45 -37.57
CA SER A 108 16.09 21.45 -36.51
C SER A 108 15.07 20.32 -36.65
N VAL A 109 14.74 19.91 -37.87
CA VAL A 109 13.89 18.73 -38.11
C VAL A 109 14.61 17.44 -37.76
N ARG A 110 15.86 17.29 -38.23
CA ARG A 110 16.67 16.10 -37.95
C ARG A 110 16.87 15.84 -36.46
N TYR A 111 16.99 16.90 -35.66
CA TYR A 111 17.16 16.81 -34.21
C TYR A 111 15.85 16.86 -33.41
N GLY A 112 14.69 16.81 -34.09
CA GLY A 112 13.39 16.67 -33.43
C GLY A 112 12.83 17.94 -32.80
N PHE A 113 13.40 19.11 -33.08
CA PHE A 113 12.82 20.40 -32.68
C PHE A 113 11.58 20.74 -33.51
N PHE A 114 11.60 20.47 -34.81
CA PHE A 114 10.46 20.69 -35.71
C PHE A 114 10.08 19.41 -36.48
N ALA A 115 8.82 19.33 -36.91
CA ALA A 115 8.33 18.27 -37.81
C ALA A 115 7.73 18.81 -39.14
N GLY A 116 7.54 20.13 -39.25
CA GLY A 116 6.78 20.74 -40.35
C GLY A 116 5.26 20.54 -40.23
N TYR A 117 4.54 20.82 -41.32
CA TYR A 117 3.08 20.63 -41.42
C TYR A 117 2.75 19.47 -42.37
N GLY A 118 1.58 18.84 -42.18
CA GLY A 118 1.16 17.64 -42.94
C GLY A 118 0.98 17.82 -44.46
N ASN A 119 1.15 19.03 -44.98
CA ASN A 119 1.10 19.37 -46.40
C ASN A 119 2.50 19.62 -47.00
N GLN A 120 3.57 19.05 -46.43
CA GLN A 120 4.96 19.22 -46.88
C GLN A 120 5.44 20.69 -46.88
N THR A 121 4.93 21.52 -45.96
CA THR A 121 5.39 22.90 -45.77
C THR A 121 6.02 23.11 -44.40
N PHE A 122 7.01 24.00 -44.33
CA PHE A 122 7.60 24.46 -43.07
C PHE A 122 6.99 25.78 -42.61
N ARG A 123 6.55 26.64 -43.53
CA ARG A 123 6.07 28.02 -43.34
C ARG A 123 7.13 28.91 -42.69
N PRO A 124 8.29 29.13 -43.34
CA PRO A 124 9.46 29.76 -42.72
C PRO A 124 9.21 31.18 -42.19
N SER A 125 8.34 31.95 -42.86
CA SER A 125 8.01 33.33 -42.47
C SER A 125 6.90 33.45 -41.44
N GLN A 126 6.24 32.34 -41.06
CA GLN A 126 5.13 32.38 -40.10
C GLN A 126 5.66 32.64 -38.68
N PRO A 127 5.08 33.58 -37.91
CA PRO A 127 5.41 33.75 -36.49
C PRO A 127 5.05 32.51 -35.65
N LEU A 128 5.85 32.19 -34.63
CA LEU A 128 5.48 31.15 -33.64
C LEU A 128 4.61 31.72 -32.53
N SER A 129 3.61 30.96 -32.11
CA SER A 129 2.99 31.18 -30.79
C SER A 129 3.88 30.70 -29.64
N ARG A 130 3.62 31.17 -28.43
CA ARG A 130 4.31 30.70 -27.21
C ARG A 130 4.16 29.20 -27.00
N SER A 131 2.96 28.64 -27.21
CA SER A 131 2.74 27.19 -27.12
C SER A 131 3.56 26.40 -28.15
N GLN A 132 3.71 26.92 -29.36
CA GLN A 132 4.56 26.31 -30.39
C GLN A 132 6.02 26.32 -29.97
N ALA A 133 6.54 27.46 -29.49
CA ALA A 133 7.93 27.60 -29.09
C ALA A 133 8.31 26.66 -27.93
N LEU A 134 7.46 26.58 -26.90
CA LEU A 134 7.66 25.65 -25.78
C LEU A 134 7.59 24.19 -26.21
N THR A 135 6.70 23.87 -27.14
CA THR A 135 6.60 22.50 -27.69
C THR A 135 7.82 22.12 -28.51
N VAL A 136 8.35 23.05 -29.32
CA VAL A 136 9.58 22.86 -30.09
C VAL A 136 10.76 22.59 -29.15
N LEU A 137 10.91 23.37 -28.08
CA LEU A 137 11.96 23.17 -27.07
C LEU A 137 11.78 21.83 -26.35
N SER A 138 10.57 21.54 -25.85
CA SER A 138 10.26 20.30 -25.14
C SER A 138 10.52 19.05 -25.98
N SER A 139 10.20 19.12 -27.28
CA SER A 139 10.41 18.03 -28.24
C SER A 139 11.89 17.82 -28.55
N GLY A 140 12.62 18.88 -28.90
CA GLY A 140 14.05 18.78 -29.24
C GLY A 140 14.92 18.38 -28.05
N LEU A 141 14.54 18.81 -26.84
CA LEU A 141 15.18 18.38 -25.58
C LEU A 141 14.73 16.98 -25.12
N LYS A 142 13.81 16.33 -25.85
CA LYS A 142 13.30 14.98 -25.57
C LYS A 142 12.76 14.82 -24.13
N LEU A 143 12.05 15.83 -23.61
CA LEU A 143 11.59 15.84 -22.22
C LEU A 143 10.43 14.88 -21.93
N GLY A 144 9.80 14.31 -22.97
CA GLY A 144 8.65 13.40 -22.83
C GLY A 144 7.30 14.12 -22.71
N ARG A 145 6.30 13.42 -22.20
CA ARG A 145 4.94 13.93 -21.94
C ARG A 145 4.52 13.59 -20.51
N SER A 146 3.93 14.54 -19.81
CA SER A 146 3.42 14.34 -18.45
C SER A 146 2.05 13.62 -18.44
N PRO A 147 1.82 12.63 -17.56
CA PRO A 147 0.51 11.98 -17.41
C PRO A 147 -0.54 12.84 -16.68
N PHE A 148 -0.14 13.92 -15.99
CA PHE A 148 -1.02 14.80 -15.18
C PHE A 148 -1.23 16.17 -15.82
N THR A 149 -1.40 16.18 -17.13
CA THR A 149 -1.32 17.39 -17.96
C THR A 149 -2.35 18.47 -17.58
N PRO A 150 -3.67 18.17 -17.50
CA PRO A 150 -4.66 19.21 -17.16
C PRO A 150 -4.46 19.81 -15.76
N GLN A 151 -4.05 19.00 -14.79
CA GLN A 151 -3.79 19.46 -13.41
C GLN A 151 -2.57 20.38 -13.35
N ILE A 152 -1.49 20.04 -14.06
CA ILE A 152 -0.30 20.88 -14.14
C ILE A 152 -0.65 22.23 -14.76
N LEU A 153 -1.32 22.24 -15.92
CA LEU A 153 -1.57 23.51 -16.61
C LEU A 153 -2.46 24.44 -15.79
N THR A 154 -3.55 23.94 -15.22
CA THR A 154 -4.46 24.75 -14.38
C THR A 154 -3.82 25.21 -13.06
N LEU A 155 -2.85 24.47 -12.53
CA LEU A 155 -2.11 24.87 -11.33
C LEU A 155 -1.19 26.08 -11.61
N PHE A 156 -0.51 26.05 -12.77
CA PHE A 156 0.55 27.01 -13.10
C PHE A 156 0.08 28.21 -13.92
N PHE A 157 -1.01 28.08 -14.71
CA PHE A 157 -1.46 29.13 -15.62
C PHE A 157 -2.94 29.47 -15.45
N ASP A 158 -3.25 30.76 -15.35
CA ASP A 158 -4.62 31.27 -15.23
C ASP A 158 -5.36 31.20 -16.57
N ASP A 159 -4.62 31.21 -17.69
CA ASP A 159 -5.09 31.01 -19.05
C ASP A 159 -4.83 29.59 -19.58
N ALA A 160 -4.79 28.60 -18.68
CA ALA A 160 -4.60 27.20 -19.05
C ALA A 160 -5.65 26.71 -20.07
N ALA A 161 -6.89 27.19 -19.98
CA ALA A 161 -7.96 26.83 -20.91
C ALA A 161 -7.73 27.32 -22.34
N ASP A 162 -6.85 28.31 -22.55
CA ASP A 162 -6.50 28.83 -23.87
C ASP A 162 -5.39 28.01 -24.56
N ILE A 163 -4.83 27.01 -23.87
CA ILE A 163 -3.79 26.14 -24.38
C ILE A 163 -4.42 25.09 -25.30
N PRO A 164 -4.05 25.04 -26.59
CA PRO A 164 -4.56 24.00 -27.47
C PRO A 164 -4.15 22.59 -27.01
N ASP A 165 -5.11 21.65 -26.99
CA ASP A 165 -4.96 20.26 -26.50
C ASP A 165 -3.66 19.57 -26.92
N TYR A 166 -3.28 19.74 -28.20
CA TYR A 166 -2.11 19.09 -28.77
C TYR A 166 -0.77 19.58 -28.20
N PHE A 167 -0.74 20.75 -27.56
CA PHE A 167 0.45 21.32 -26.91
C PHE A 167 0.51 21.06 -25.42
N GLU A 168 -0.61 20.69 -24.80
CA GLU A 168 -0.74 20.65 -23.36
C GLU A 168 0.33 19.80 -22.69
N GLY A 169 0.55 18.58 -23.19
CA GLY A 169 1.53 17.66 -22.60
C GLY A 169 2.97 18.16 -22.71
N ALA A 170 3.33 18.83 -23.80
CA ALA A 170 4.65 19.38 -24.00
C ALA A 170 4.89 20.60 -23.11
N ILE A 171 3.88 21.47 -22.96
CA ILE A 171 3.94 22.65 -22.11
C ILE A 171 3.97 22.24 -20.64
N ALA A 172 3.12 21.31 -20.20
CA ALA A 172 3.13 20.79 -18.84
C ALA A 172 4.52 20.25 -18.47
N THR A 173 5.15 19.53 -19.40
CA THR A 173 6.51 19.00 -19.22
C THR A 173 7.55 20.12 -19.19
N ALA A 174 7.45 21.13 -20.06
CA ALA A 174 8.34 22.30 -20.04
C ALA A 174 8.23 23.09 -18.73
N THR A 175 7.02 23.23 -18.18
CA THR A 175 6.77 23.86 -16.86
C THR A 175 7.47 23.09 -15.75
N LEU A 176 7.32 21.77 -15.72
CA LEU A 176 7.99 20.91 -14.73
C LEU A 176 9.53 20.98 -14.81
N ASN A 177 10.06 21.22 -16.01
CA ASN A 177 11.50 21.38 -16.26
C ASN A 177 11.99 22.82 -16.15
N ARG A 178 11.18 23.73 -15.57
CA ARG A 178 11.57 25.13 -15.26
C ARG A 178 11.88 25.97 -16.49
N LEU A 179 11.43 25.53 -17.66
CA LEU A 179 11.69 26.22 -18.93
C LEU A 179 10.74 27.38 -19.18
N VAL A 180 9.54 27.35 -18.59
CA VAL A 180 8.52 28.36 -18.86
C VAL A 180 8.83 29.65 -18.11
N VAL A 181 9.11 30.71 -18.87
CA VAL A 181 9.32 32.07 -18.36
C VAL A 181 8.18 32.98 -18.84
N ASN A 182 7.50 33.63 -17.90
CA ASN A 182 6.33 34.47 -18.12
C ASN A 182 6.53 35.86 -17.48
N TYR A 183 6.47 36.89 -18.31
CA TYR A 183 6.54 38.30 -17.89
C TYR A 183 5.30 39.07 -18.39
N PRO A 184 4.76 40.03 -17.62
CA PRO A 184 5.13 40.34 -16.23
C PRO A 184 4.46 39.41 -15.20
N ASN A 185 3.37 38.74 -15.57
CA ASN A 185 2.65 37.82 -14.70
C ASN A 185 3.11 36.38 -14.96
N VAL A 186 3.73 35.75 -13.96
CA VAL A 186 4.24 34.37 -14.07
C VAL A 186 3.15 33.34 -14.36
N ARG A 187 1.90 33.63 -13.96
CA ARG A 187 0.74 32.75 -14.18
C ARG A 187 0.04 32.99 -15.51
N GLN A 188 0.47 33.94 -16.33
CA GLN A 188 -0.13 34.17 -17.65
C GLN A 188 0.78 33.62 -18.75
N LEU A 189 0.43 32.45 -19.31
CA LEU A 189 1.22 31.82 -20.35
C LEU A 189 1.12 32.57 -21.68
N ARG A 190 -0.04 33.15 -22.00
CA ARG A 190 -0.38 33.77 -23.29
C ARG A 190 -0.17 32.77 -24.45
N PRO A 191 -0.80 31.58 -24.42
CA PRO A 191 -0.41 30.44 -25.26
C PRO A 191 -0.47 30.73 -26.77
N ASN A 192 -1.41 31.59 -27.19
CA ASN A 192 -1.66 31.93 -28.58
C ASN A 192 -0.94 33.22 -29.04
N ALA A 193 -0.28 33.95 -28.13
CA ALA A 193 0.48 35.14 -28.48
C ALA A 193 1.75 34.78 -29.25
N SER A 194 2.15 35.61 -30.21
CA SER A 194 3.43 35.45 -30.91
C SER A 194 4.59 35.62 -29.93
N ILE A 195 5.56 34.70 -29.96
CA ILE A 195 6.73 34.78 -29.09
C ILE A 195 7.73 35.81 -29.63
N THR A 196 8.27 36.63 -28.72
CA THR A 196 9.24 37.67 -29.06
C THR A 196 10.68 37.17 -28.94
N ARG A 197 11.61 37.81 -29.66
CA ARG A 197 13.03 37.45 -29.64
C ARG A 197 13.65 37.51 -28.25
N GLY A 198 13.27 38.48 -27.43
CA GLY A 198 13.73 38.60 -26.05
C GLY A 198 13.18 37.50 -25.14
N GLU A 199 11.91 37.10 -25.30
CA GLU A 199 11.35 35.96 -24.58
C GLU A 199 12.10 34.66 -24.94
N VAL A 200 12.38 34.43 -26.21
CA VAL A 200 13.16 33.26 -26.64
C VAL A 200 14.56 33.26 -26.03
N ALA A 201 15.23 34.41 -25.98
CA ALA A 201 16.53 34.52 -25.29
C ALA A 201 16.43 34.08 -23.82
N THR A 202 15.37 34.48 -23.10
CA THR A 202 15.17 34.05 -21.70
C THR A 202 14.87 32.56 -21.55
N LEU A 203 14.11 31.96 -22.48
CA LEU A 203 13.88 30.52 -22.49
C LEU A 203 15.19 29.76 -22.75
N LEU A 204 16.01 30.21 -23.70
CA LEU A 204 17.29 29.59 -24.01
C LEU A 204 18.30 29.72 -22.86
N ALA A 205 18.30 30.84 -22.15
CA ALA A 205 19.09 31.00 -20.93
C ALA A 205 18.67 29.99 -19.84
N GLN A 206 17.37 29.68 -19.72
CA GLN A 206 16.89 28.60 -18.84
C GLN A 206 17.33 27.22 -19.30
N VAL A 207 17.26 26.93 -20.60
CA VAL A 207 17.74 25.66 -21.18
C VAL A 207 19.23 25.44 -20.91
N LEU A 208 20.02 26.51 -20.93
CA LEU A 208 21.46 26.48 -20.66
C LEU A 208 21.80 26.57 -19.17
N HIS A 209 20.80 26.63 -18.29
CA HIS A 209 20.99 26.79 -16.84
C HIS A 209 21.93 27.94 -16.45
N ILE A 210 21.86 29.07 -17.19
CA ILE A 210 22.69 30.23 -16.88
C ILE A 210 22.18 30.84 -15.55
N PRO A 211 23.02 30.91 -14.50
CA PRO A 211 22.59 31.37 -13.19
C PRO A 211 22.23 32.86 -13.21
N GLU A 212 21.19 33.23 -12.45
CA GLU A 212 20.84 34.62 -12.09
C GLU A 212 20.47 35.58 -13.25
N VAL A 213 20.36 35.10 -14.49
CA VAL A 213 20.04 35.98 -15.65
C VAL A 213 18.55 36.10 -15.98
N VAL A 214 17.71 35.21 -15.44
CA VAL A 214 16.24 35.31 -15.50
C VAL A 214 15.74 35.46 -14.06
N PRO A 215 15.05 36.56 -13.72
CA PRO A 215 14.47 36.72 -12.38
C PRO A 215 13.53 35.56 -12.05
N THR A 216 13.74 34.93 -10.90
CA THR A 216 13.00 33.73 -10.46
C THR A 216 11.49 33.95 -10.40
N GLN A 217 11.06 35.18 -10.09
CA GLN A 217 9.66 35.60 -10.10
C GLN A 217 8.97 35.48 -11.48
N TYR A 218 9.72 35.34 -12.57
CA TYR A 218 9.19 35.13 -13.92
C TYR A 218 9.31 33.67 -14.38
N ILE A 219 9.97 32.79 -13.62
CA ILE A 219 10.08 31.38 -13.93
C ILE A 219 8.89 30.66 -13.29
N ALA A 220 8.14 29.90 -14.07
CA ALA A 220 7.03 29.08 -13.56
C ALA A 220 7.59 27.88 -12.77
N TRP A 221 8.10 28.11 -11.56
CA TRP A 221 8.67 27.12 -10.65
C TRP A 221 7.86 27.02 -9.36
N ALA A 222 7.66 25.78 -8.86
CA ALA A 222 7.16 25.52 -7.51
C ALA A 222 8.28 25.04 -6.56
N LEU A 223 8.46 25.72 -5.42
CA LEU A 223 9.23 25.20 -4.29
C LEU A 223 8.71 23.78 -3.92
N ARG A 224 9.60 22.86 -3.55
CA ARG A 224 9.25 21.46 -3.20
C ARG A 224 9.92 21.02 -1.90
N LEU A 225 9.39 19.96 -1.27
CA LEU A 225 9.95 19.38 -0.05
C LEU A 225 11.40 18.95 -0.25
N GLU A 226 11.74 18.31 -1.37
CA GLU A 226 13.09 17.81 -1.68
C GLU A 226 14.13 18.93 -1.87
N THR A 227 13.66 20.17 -2.04
CA THR A 227 14.52 21.34 -2.22
C THR A 227 14.71 22.15 -0.95
N LEU A 228 14.08 21.77 0.18
CA LEU A 228 14.34 22.37 1.48
C LEU A 228 15.61 21.72 2.06
N THR A 229 16.77 22.29 1.75
CA THR A 229 18.09 21.80 2.21
C THR A 229 18.92 22.93 2.80
N GLY A 230 19.71 22.66 3.84
CA GLY A 230 20.58 23.65 4.47
C GLY A 230 19.79 24.73 5.23
N GLU A 231 20.10 26.00 4.99
CA GLU A 231 19.43 27.14 5.65
C GLU A 231 18.08 27.52 5.02
N GLN A 232 17.61 26.79 4.00
CA GLN A 232 16.39 27.13 3.29
C GLN A 232 15.14 26.76 4.10
N THR A 233 14.34 27.75 4.46
CA THR A 233 13.06 27.56 5.18
C THR A 233 11.91 28.32 4.52
N VAL A 234 10.67 27.89 4.82
CA VAL A 234 9.44 28.53 4.36
C VAL A 234 8.57 28.83 5.56
N ALA A 235 8.34 30.10 5.83
CA ALA A 235 7.39 30.48 6.87
C ALA A 235 5.97 30.02 6.50
N LEU A 236 5.22 29.47 7.46
CA LEU A 236 3.89 28.89 7.23
C LEU A 236 2.91 29.89 6.60
N ASP A 237 3.02 31.18 6.94
CA ASP A 237 2.21 32.26 6.35
C ASP A 237 2.58 32.57 4.89
N GLN A 238 3.79 32.20 4.46
CA GLN A 238 4.28 32.34 3.08
C GLN A 238 3.89 31.14 2.21
N LEU A 239 3.45 30.02 2.81
CA LEU A 239 3.05 28.83 2.05
C LEU A 239 2.01 29.12 0.97
N ARG A 240 1.08 30.05 1.22
CA ARG A 240 0.06 30.49 0.26
C ARG A 240 0.64 30.99 -1.08
N HIS A 241 1.92 31.38 -1.11
CA HIS A 241 2.64 31.79 -2.31
C HIS A 241 3.32 30.62 -3.05
N HIS A 242 3.22 29.40 -2.51
CA HIS A 242 3.82 28.18 -3.03
C HIS A 242 2.79 27.05 -3.23
N PRO A 243 1.83 27.19 -4.17
CA PRO A 243 0.75 26.22 -4.36
C PRO A 243 1.23 24.81 -4.74
N GLY A 244 2.36 24.67 -5.44
CA GLY A 244 2.96 23.36 -5.71
C GLY A 244 3.55 22.70 -4.47
N LEU A 245 4.18 23.46 -3.57
CA LEU A 245 4.64 22.95 -2.27
C LEU A 245 3.44 22.51 -1.42
N ILE A 246 2.37 23.32 -1.39
CA ILE A 246 1.15 22.99 -0.65
C ILE A 246 0.51 21.72 -1.21
N HIS A 247 0.41 21.58 -2.53
CA HIS A 247 -0.16 20.38 -3.14
C HIS A 247 0.66 19.14 -2.75
N GLN A 248 1.99 19.23 -2.80
CA GLN A 248 2.87 18.14 -2.36
C GLN A 248 2.69 17.82 -0.87
N LEU A 249 2.67 18.84 0.00
CA LEU A 249 2.39 18.70 1.44
C LEU A 249 1.06 17.99 1.69
N GLN A 250 -0.02 18.47 1.09
CA GLN A 250 -1.35 17.89 1.21
C GLN A 250 -1.38 16.44 0.74
N THR A 251 -0.70 16.13 -0.37
CA THR A 251 -0.59 14.75 -0.90
C THR A 251 0.10 13.83 0.10
N GLN A 252 1.28 14.22 0.58
CA GLN A 252 2.06 13.42 1.53
C GLN A 252 1.33 13.26 2.87
N LEU A 253 0.74 14.34 3.40
CA LEU A 253 -0.05 14.29 4.63
C LEU A 253 -1.34 13.45 4.47
N ALA A 254 -1.96 13.43 3.28
CA ALA A 254 -3.12 12.59 3.00
C ALA A 254 -2.75 11.11 2.95
N GLU A 255 -1.61 10.74 2.36
CA GLU A 255 -1.09 9.36 2.36
C GLU A 255 -0.84 8.84 3.80
N LEU A 256 -0.50 9.75 4.70
CA LEU A 256 -0.33 9.50 6.13
C LEU A 256 -1.64 9.56 6.95
N GLY A 257 -2.77 9.89 6.32
CA GLY A 257 -4.08 9.98 6.97
C GLY A 257 -4.29 11.24 7.81
N LEU A 258 -3.44 12.26 7.68
CA LEU A 258 -3.49 13.51 8.46
C LEU A 258 -4.25 14.64 7.76
N TYR A 259 -4.55 14.50 6.47
CA TYR A 259 -5.26 15.52 5.69
C TYR A 259 -6.68 15.05 5.34
N PRO A 260 -7.71 15.44 6.12
CA PRO A 260 -9.07 14.91 5.99
C PRO A 260 -9.87 15.53 4.83
N SER A 261 -9.25 16.35 3.98
CA SER A 261 -9.93 16.93 2.83
C SER A 261 -9.96 15.93 1.66
N PRO A 262 -11.11 15.69 1.04
CA PRO A 262 -11.19 14.84 -0.15
C PRO A 262 -10.55 15.49 -1.40
N GLN A 263 -10.22 16.79 -1.32
CA GLN A 263 -9.61 17.55 -2.40
C GLN A 263 -8.22 18.03 -1.98
N ILE A 264 -7.22 17.63 -2.77
CA ILE A 264 -5.87 18.21 -2.79
C ILE A 264 -5.93 19.35 -3.80
N ASP A 265 -5.89 20.58 -3.31
CA ASP A 265 -6.18 21.79 -4.10
C ASP A 265 -4.99 22.75 -4.20
N GLY A 266 -3.89 22.45 -3.50
CA GLY A 266 -2.71 23.32 -3.44
C GLY A 266 -2.96 24.64 -2.71
N ARG A 267 -4.04 24.75 -1.91
CA ARG A 267 -4.39 25.97 -1.17
C ARG A 267 -4.06 25.84 0.31
N TYR A 268 -3.36 26.84 0.83
CA TYR A 268 -3.05 26.90 2.26
C TYR A 268 -4.27 27.41 3.02
N GLY A 269 -4.65 26.69 4.07
CA GLY A 269 -5.80 27.01 4.90
C GLY A 269 -5.80 26.19 6.20
N PRO A 270 -6.81 26.37 7.06
CA PRO A 270 -6.84 25.79 8.41
C PRO A 270 -6.68 24.27 8.44
N LYS A 271 -7.20 23.55 7.44
CA LYS A 271 -7.04 22.09 7.32
C LYS A 271 -5.59 21.69 7.01
N THR A 272 -4.94 22.42 6.09
CA THR A 272 -3.54 22.17 5.73
C THR A 272 -2.63 22.50 6.91
N GLU A 273 -2.86 23.63 7.58
CA GLU A 273 -2.12 24.01 8.78
C GLU A 273 -2.33 23.01 9.93
N GLY A 274 -3.57 22.58 10.16
CA GLY A 274 -3.88 21.56 11.16
C GLY A 274 -3.20 20.22 10.89
N ALA A 275 -3.14 19.77 9.63
CA ALA A 275 -2.44 18.56 9.24
C ALA A 275 -0.91 18.67 9.42
N ILE A 276 -0.32 19.82 9.09
CA ILE A 276 1.10 20.12 9.35
C ILE A 276 1.38 20.09 10.84
N ALA A 277 0.52 20.70 11.67
CA ALA A 277 0.66 20.72 13.12
C ALA A 277 0.60 19.30 13.70
N GLN A 278 -0.41 18.52 13.31
CA GLN A 278 -0.56 17.14 13.78
C GLN A 278 0.64 16.27 13.39
N PHE A 279 1.17 16.43 12.18
CA PHE A 279 2.40 15.74 11.76
C PHE A 279 3.61 16.18 12.58
N ALA A 280 3.82 17.49 12.73
CA ALA A 280 4.94 18.03 13.48
C ALA A 280 4.92 17.55 14.94
N ASP A 281 3.76 17.60 15.60
CA ASP A 281 3.59 17.13 16.98
C ASP A 281 3.90 15.63 17.11
N SER A 282 3.41 14.81 16.16
CA SER A 282 3.67 13.36 16.16
C SER A 282 5.15 13.00 15.99
N ARG A 283 5.94 13.90 15.40
CA ARG A 283 7.38 13.76 15.15
C ARG A 283 8.23 14.62 16.08
N GLN A 284 7.62 15.30 17.05
CA GLN A 284 8.29 16.21 17.99
C GLN A 284 9.12 17.30 17.28
N LEU A 285 8.61 17.81 16.15
CA LEU A 285 9.28 18.83 15.33
C LEU A 285 8.96 20.24 15.83
N SER A 286 9.93 21.14 15.74
CA SER A 286 9.78 22.55 16.12
C SER A 286 9.00 23.40 15.12
N THR A 287 8.43 22.80 14.06
CA THR A 287 7.72 23.48 12.96
C THR A 287 6.64 24.44 13.46
N MET A 288 5.84 24.02 14.43
CA MET A 288 4.76 24.87 14.96
C MET A 288 5.27 25.98 15.88
N ALA A 289 6.36 25.74 16.61
CA ALA A 289 7.00 26.74 17.46
C ALA A 289 7.75 27.81 16.63
N THR A 290 8.43 27.39 15.58
CA THR A 290 9.21 28.26 14.68
C THR A 290 8.36 28.90 13.58
N ARG A 291 7.17 28.35 13.32
CA ARG A 291 6.30 28.72 12.19
C ARG A 291 6.99 28.58 10.83
N GLN A 292 7.92 27.63 10.70
CA GLN A 292 8.71 27.41 9.49
C GLN A 292 8.73 25.93 9.08
N LEU A 293 8.59 25.67 7.79
CA LEU A 293 8.97 24.40 7.17
C LEU A 293 10.44 24.45 6.80
N ASP A 294 11.22 23.51 7.32
CA ASP A 294 12.66 23.38 7.13
C ASP A 294 13.02 22.00 6.56
N GLU A 295 14.32 21.77 6.36
CA GLU A 295 14.85 20.47 5.93
C GLU A 295 14.41 19.33 6.86
N THR A 296 14.39 19.56 8.17
CA THR A 296 14.00 18.55 9.17
C THR A 296 12.56 18.09 8.96
N PHE A 297 11.62 19.02 8.79
CA PHE A 297 10.24 18.69 8.50
C PHE A 297 10.10 17.98 7.16
N ALA A 298 10.76 18.49 6.12
CA ALA A 298 10.68 17.93 4.78
C ALA A 298 11.21 16.49 4.75
N TYR A 299 12.39 16.27 5.32
CA TYR A 299 12.99 14.95 5.46
C TYR A 299 12.08 14.01 6.27
N ALA A 300 11.56 14.45 7.42
CA ALA A 300 10.66 13.65 8.23
C ALA A 300 9.40 13.27 7.46
N LEU A 301 8.77 14.20 6.74
CA LEU A 301 7.54 13.94 5.98
C LEU A 301 7.79 12.97 4.82
N LEU A 302 8.89 13.14 4.08
CA LEU A 302 9.24 12.30 2.93
C LEU A 302 9.69 10.88 3.32
N THR A 303 10.17 10.69 4.55
CA THR A 303 10.66 9.38 5.03
C THR A 303 9.68 8.65 5.94
N THR A 304 8.62 9.34 6.40
CA THR A 304 7.59 8.75 7.26
C THR A 304 6.77 7.71 6.51
N GLN A 305 6.59 6.54 7.12
CA GLN A 305 5.67 5.53 6.62
C GLN A 305 4.30 5.65 7.32
N PRO A 306 3.18 5.28 6.66
CA PRO A 306 1.85 5.32 7.27
C PRO A 306 1.75 4.60 8.63
N ALA A 307 2.49 3.50 8.79
CA ALA A 307 2.51 2.73 10.03
C ALA A 307 2.99 3.54 11.25
N ASP A 308 3.94 4.45 11.06
CA ASP A 308 4.55 5.22 12.16
C ASP A 308 3.51 6.06 12.90
N LEU A 309 2.52 6.56 12.18
CA LEU A 309 1.48 7.43 12.71
C LEU A 309 0.23 6.66 13.11
N LYS A 310 -0.22 5.73 12.25
CA LYS A 310 -1.44 4.96 12.49
C LYS A 310 -1.34 4.06 13.72
N LEU A 311 -0.14 3.55 14.04
CA LEU A 311 0.08 2.79 15.27
C LEU A 311 -0.08 3.65 16.53
N VAL A 312 0.26 4.93 16.48
CA VAL A 312 0.07 5.88 17.58
C VAL A 312 -1.40 6.29 17.70
N GLN A 313 -2.03 6.63 16.57
CA GLN A 313 -3.44 7.00 16.53
C GLN A 313 -4.36 5.88 17.03
N ALA A 314 -4.00 4.61 16.78
CA ALA A 314 -4.74 3.45 17.24
C ALA A 314 -4.77 3.26 18.77
N LEU A 315 -4.03 4.06 19.54
CA LEU A 315 -4.18 4.12 21.01
C LEU A 315 -5.57 4.63 21.42
N ASP A 316 -6.19 5.50 20.62
CA ASP A 316 -7.58 5.94 20.82
C ASP A 316 -8.55 4.89 20.30
N ARG A 317 -8.79 3.87 21.13
CA ARG A 317 -9.64 2.72 20.79
C ARG A 317 -11.10 3.10 20.59
N ASP A 318 -11.58 4.16 21.23
CA ASP A 318 -12.95 4.62 21.05
C ASP A 318 -13.13 5.21 19.65
N ASN A 319 -12.16 5.98 19.17
CA ASN A 319 -12.15 6.46 17.79
C ASN A 319 -12.08 5.31 16.77
N ILE A 320 -11.22 4.30 17.00
CA ILE A 320 -11.17 3.11 16.14
C ILE A 320 -12.52 2.38 16.11
N PHE A 321 -13.17 2.23 17.26
CA PHE A 321 -14.50 1.62 17.34
C PHE A 321 -15.55 2.43 16.56
N GLN A 322 -15.62 3.75 16.77
CA GLN A 322 -16.56 4.60 16.03
C GLN A 322 -16.30 4.55 14.52
N HIS A 323 -15.02 4.51 14.11
CA HIS A 323 -14.64 4.38 12.71
C HIS A 323 -15.14 3.07 12.09
N PHE A 324 -14.93 1.94 12.76
CA PHE A 324 -15.43 0.64 12.27
C PHE A 324 -16.94 0.53 12.34
N PHE A 325 -17.56 1.03 13.41
CA PHE A 325 -19.02 1.01 13.55
C PHE A 325 -19.71 1.85 12.45
N ALA A 326 -19.11 2.96 12.02
CA ALA A 326 -19.61 3.72 10.88
C ALA A 326 -19.59 2.94 9.56
N GLN A 327 -18.69 1.95 9.41
CA GLN A 327 -18.62 1.09 8.22
C GLN A 327 -19.71 0.01 8.18
N GLU A 328 -20.38 -0.24 9.30
CA GLU A 328 -21.57 -1.12 9.36
C GLU A 328 -22.81 -0.48 8.70
N HIS A 329 -22.72 0.77 8.25
CA HIS A 329 -23.82 1.43 7.57
C HIS A 329 -24.19 0.69 6.27
N GLY A 330 -25.40 0.12 6.22
CA GLY A 330 -25.92 -0.68 5.10
C GLY A 330 -25.73 -2.19 5.27
N PHE A 331 -25.20 -2.64 6.41
CA PHE A 331 -25.12 -4.03 6.83
C PHE A 331 -26.20 -4.36 7.87
N ASN A 332 -26.39 -5.65 8.16
CA ASN A 332 -27.35 -6.14 9.14
C ASN A 332 -26.88 -7.47 9.75
N SER A 333 -27.66 -8.05 10.66
CA SER A 333 -27.28 -9.31 11.33
C SER A 333 -27.20 -10.54 10.43
N GLU A 334 -27.68 -10.48 9.18
CA GLU A 334 -27.50 -11.56 8.19
C GLU A 334 -26.23 -11.40 7.36
N LYS A 335 -25.66 -10.18 7.33
CA LYS A 335 -24.45 -9.86 6.59
C LYS A 335 -23.75 -8.68 7.23
N LEU A 336 -22.63 -8.96 7.89
CA LEU A 336 -21.84 -7.98 8.65
C LEU A 336 -20.64 -7.45 7.84
N ALA A 337 -20.15 -6.24 8.16
CA ALA A 337 -19.13 -5.58 7.35
C ALA A 337 -17.76 -6.28 7.35
N PHE A 338 -17.38 -6.89 8.47
CA PHE A 338 -16.05 -7.46 8.69
C PHE A 338 -16.08 -8.99 8.78
N LEU A 339 -17.07 -9.56 9.47
CA LEU A 339 -17.25 -11.01 9.55
C LEU A 339 -17.56 -11.63 8.19
N ASP A 340 -18.41 -10.99 7.39
CA ASP A 340 -18.83 -11.46 6.06
C ASP A 340 -18.12 -10.75 4.90
N ARG A 341 -17.02 -10.04 5.20
CA ARG A 341 -16.21 -9.32 4.21
C ARG A 341 -15.77 -10.24 3.06
N GLY A 342 -15.46 -11.50 3.39
CA GLY A 342 -15.19 -12.57 2.45
C GLY A 342 -13.81 -12.47 1.77
N ILE A 343 -13.30 -13.62 1.33
CA ILE A 343 -11.91 -13.70 0.86
C ILE A 343 -11.63 -12.88 -0.41
N ARG A 344 -12.64 -12.63 -1.26
CA ARG A 344 -12.48 -11.83 -2.48
C ARG A 344 -12.06 -10.38 -2.19
N GLN A 345 -12.42 -9.85 -1.03
CA GLN A 345 -12.04 -8.50 -0.59
C GLN A 345 -10.71 -8.47 0.17
N SER A 346 -10.10 -9.62 0.43
CA SER A 346 -8.79 -9.69 1.07
C SER A 346 -7.69 -9.23 0.12
N PRO A 347 -6.78 -8.34 0.55
CA PRO A 347 -5.57 -8.03 -0.20
C PRO A 347 -4.62 -9.25 -0.25
N TYR A 348 -4.73 -10.18 0.72
CA TYR A 348 -3.83 -11.33 0.88
C TYR A 348 -4.35 -12.61 0.24
N ARG A 349 -5.49 -12.59 -0.47
CA ARG A 349 -6.08 -13.80 -1.07
C ARG A 349 -5.13 -14.58 -1.98
N ASN A 350 -4.31 -13.86 -2.75
CA ASN A 350 -3.34 -14.47 -3.67
C ASN A 350 -2.11 -15.02 -2.92
N GLU A 351 -1.96 -14.69 -1.65
CA GLU A 351 -0.84 -15.10 -0.80
C GLU A 351 -1.14 -16.38 -0.01
N ILE A 352 -2.40 -16.83 0.06
CA ILE A 352 -2.79 -18.05 0.78
C ILE A 352 -1.99 -19.26 0.29
N VAL A 353 -1.71 -19.32 -1.01
CA VAL A 353 -0.90 -20.40 -1.59
C VAL A 353 0.52 -20.46 -1.01
N ALA A 354 1.04 -19.33 -0.53
CA ALA A 354 2.36 -19.24 0.09
C ALA A 354 2.34 -19.43 1.62
N PHE A 355 1.16 -19.49 2.26
CA PHE A 355 1.08 -19.62 3.72
C PHE A 355 1.81 -20.86 4.25
N PRO A 356 1.65 -22.07 3.67
CA PRO A 356 2.40 -23.23 4.13
C PRO A 356 3.92 -23.05 4.08
N ASP A 357 4.45 -22.44 3.01
CA ASP A 357 5.89 -22.23 2.87
C ASP A 357 6.40 -21.19 3.87
N ARG A 358 5.65 -20.11 4.09
CA ARG A 358 5.96 -19.10 5.12
C ARG A 358 5.92 -19.65 6.54
N LEU A 359 5.08 -20.66 6.81
CA LEU A 359 5.06 -21.36 8.10
C LEU A 359 6.25 -22.33 8.26
N LYS A 360 6.95 -22.72 7.20
CA LYS A 360 8.22 -23.49 7.29
C LYS A 360 9.39 -22.60 7.69
N GLU A 361 9.36 -21.33 7.30
CA GLU A 361 10.43 -20.35 7.58
C GLU A 361 10.71 -20.26 9.09
N ARG A 362 12.00 -20.16 9.44
CA ARG A 362 12.48 -19.91 10.80
C ARG A 362 13.25 -18.59 10.81
N PRO A 363 13.13 -17.77 11.87
CA PRO A 363 14.06 -16.68 12.07
C PRO A 363 15.48 -17.24 12.14
N ASP A 364 16.36 -16.76 11.27
CA ASP A 364 17.75 -17.19 11.15
C ASP A 364 18.66 -16.54 12.19
N GLY A 365 18.24 -15.41 12.75
CA GLY A 365 19.03 -14.62 13.69
C GLY A 365 19.81 -13.48 13.04
N ASP A 366 19.89 -13.46 11.71
CA ASP A 366 20.69 -12.52 10.92
C ASP A 366 19.78 -11.57 10.12
N ASP A 367 18.97 -12.10 9.20
CA ASP A 367 18.05 -11.31 8.37
C ASP A 367 16.69 -11.12 9.07
N VAL A 368 16.27 -12.13 9.83
CA VAL A 368 15.00 -12.13 10.57
C VAL A 368 15.21 -12.68 11.97
N ILE A 369 14.82 -11.88 12.98
CA ILE A 369 14.79 -12.28 14.39
C ILE A 369 13.35 -12.46 14.86
N SER A 370 13.13 -13.28 15.89
CA SER A 370 11.81 -13.33 16.54
C SER A 370 11.54 -12.09 17.39
N SER A 371 10.27 -11.68 17.46
CA SER A 371 9.79 -10.57 18.28
C SER A 371 10.37 -10.58 19.69
N PRO A 372 11.05 -9.50 20.12
CA PRO A 372 11.45 -9.37 21.51
C PRO A 372 10.18 -9.14 22.33
N LEU A 373 9.67 -10.18 23.01
CA LEU A 373 8.55 -10.04 23.93
C LEU A 373 8.97 -9.26 25.19
N LYS A 374 8.01 -8.72 25.94
CA LYS A 374 8.23 -7.93 27.16
C LYS A 374 9.25 -8.58 28.09
N SER A 375 10.34 -7.85 28.38
CA SER A 375 11.50 -8.37 29.12
C SER A 375 11.20 -8.83 30.54
N SER A 376 10.16 -8.28 31.17
CA SER A 376 9.71 -8.69 32.51
C SER A 376 8.99 -10.04 32.53
N TRP A 377 8.59 -10.59 31.37
CA TRP A 377 7.91 -11.87 31.31
C TRP A 377 8.90 -13.04 31.32
N THR A 378 8.62 -14.02 32.18
CA THR A 378 9.29 -15.32 32.12
C THR A 378 8.62 -16.20 31.07
N LEU A 379 9.17 -16.22 29.86
CA LEU A 379 8.67 -17.08 28.79
C LEU A 379 8.87 -18.56 29.12
N GLN A 380 7.90 -19.38 28.74
CA GLN A 380 7.94 -20.83 28.96
C GLN A 380 8.06 -21.55 27.61
N PRO A 381 8.76 -22.70 27.54
CA PRO A 381 8.66 -23.58 26.38
C PRO A 381 7.19 -23.88 26.06
N TYR A 382 6.87 -24.00 24.77
CA TYR A 382 5.54 -24.40 24.34
C TYR A 382 5.16 -25.73 25.04
N PRO A 383 3.99 -25.85 25.71
CA PRO A 383 3.75 -26.98 26.60
C PRO A 383 3.53 -28.26 25.81
N ASN A 384 3.77 -29.41 26.43
CA ASN A 384 3.50 -30.71 25.83
C ASN A 384 1.99 -30.94 25.66
N ARG A 385 1.61 -31.90 24.80
CA ARG A 385 0.21 -32.36 24.71
C ARG A 385 -0.31 -32.77 26.08
N GLY A 386 -1.58 -32.44 26.37
CA GLY A 386 -2.24 -32.80 27.62
C GLY A 386 -1.84 -31.94 28.82
N THR A 387 -0.90 -31.01 28.65
CA THR A 387 -0.47 -30.08 29.71
C THR A 387 -1.00 -28.68 29.44
N GLN A 388 -1.76 -28.13 30.38
CA GLN A 388 -2.18 -26.73 30.32
C GLN A 388 -1.00 -25.81 30.67
N PRO A 389 -0.73 -24.75 29.89
CA PRO A 389 0.24 -23.72 30.26
C PRO A 389 -0.27 -22.91 31.46
N ARG A 390 0.65 -22.19 32.11
CA ARG A 390 0.27 -21.08 32.97
C ARG A 390 -0.30 -19.95 32.11
N ILE A 391 -1.55 -19.56 32.37
CA ILE A 391 -2.23 -18.46 31.69
C ILE A 391 -2.28 -17.26 32.64
N ASP A 392 -1.83 -16.11 32.16
CA ASP A 392 -2.00 -14.82 32.86
C ASP A 392 -3.43 -14.29 32.61
N GLU A 393 -4.34 -14.56 33.55
CA GLU A 393 -5.75 -14.12 33.48
C GLU A 393 -5.95 -12.60 33.61
N ALA A 394 -4.92 -11.83 33.97
CA ALA A 394 -4.98 -10.36 34.01
C ALA A 394 -4.42 -9.71 32.74
N GLY A 395 -3.63 -10.47 31.95
CA GLY A 395 -2.92 -9.97 30.77
C GLY A 395 -3.81 -9.41 29.65
N LEU A 396 -5.11 -9.75 29.65
CA LEU A 396 -6.11 -9.24 28.70
C LEU A 396 -7.17 -8.33 29.36
N SER A 397 -6.87 -7.77 30.54
CA SER A 397 -7.79 -6.86 31.25
C SER A 397 -8.10 -5.57 30.47
N PHE A 398 -7.22 -5.16 29.57
CA PHE A 398 -7.44 -3.98 28.71
C PHE A 398 -8.53 -4.18 27.66
N LEU A 399 -8.86 -5.41 27.26
CA LEU A 399 -9.89 -5.64 26.24
C LEU A 399 -11.23 -5.06 26.68
N HIS A 400 -12.03 -4.56 25.73
CA HIS A 400 -13.34 -4.01 26.08
C HIS A 400 -14.23 -5.05 26.77
N SER A 401 -15.15 -4.62 27.63
CA SER A 401 -16.02 -5.53 28.42
C SER A 401 -16.91 -6.43 27.56
N ASP A 402 -17.23 -5.99 26.34
CA ASP A 402 -17.95 -6.79 25.34
C ASP A 402 -17.20 -8.09 24.97
N ILE A 403 -15.87 -8.11 25.08
CA ILE A 403 -15.07 -9.33 24.95
C ILE A 403 -15.18 -10.11 26.26
N GLN A 404 -16.15 -11.03 26.30
CA GLN A 404 -16.51 -11.79 27.50
C GLN A 404 -15.41 -12.78 27.90
N GLN A 405 -14.80 -13.42 26.90
CA GLN A 405 -13.70 -14.37 27.11
C GLN A 405 -12.66 -14.22 26.01
N ALA A 406 -11.40 -14.44 26.39
CA ALA A 406 -10.30 -14.39 25.45
C ALA A 406 -9.15 -15.28 25.91
N CYS A 407 -8.41 -15.81 24.95
CA CYS A 407 -7.10 -16.39 25.17
C CYS A 407 -6.18 -15.94 24.04
N VAL A 408 -4.97 -15.51 24.39
CA VAL A 408 -3.92 -15.07 23.46
C VAL A 408 -2.63 -15.79 23.82
N CYS A 409 -1.99 -16.38 22.82
CA CYS A 409 -0.68 -17.01 22.92
C CYS A 409 0.30 -16.30 21.99
N LEU A 410 1.31 -15.66 22.57
CA LEU A 410 2.41 -15.05 21.83
C LEU A 410 3.53 -16.07 21.68
N GLY A 411 4.08 -16.20 20.48
CA GLY A 411 5.15 -17.14 20.16
C GLY A 411 6.45 -16.44 19.77
N ARG A 412 7.58 -17.02 20.16
CA ARG A 412 8.92 -16.61 19.73
C ARG A 412 9.83 -17.84 19.66
N GLN A 413 10.71 -17.90 18.66
CA GLN A 413 11.78 -18.89 18.62
C GLN A 413 13.03 -18.36 19.35
N VAL A 414 13.56 -19.16 20.28
CA VAL A 414 14.83 -18.91 20.97
C VAL A 414 15.65 -20.20 20.90
N ASN A 415 16.86 -20.15 20.35
CA ASN A 415 17.75 -21.32 20.24
C ASN A 415 17.07 -22.56 19.60
N GLY A 416 16.25 -22.32 18.56
CA GLY A 416 15.51 -23.37 17.86
C GLY A 416 14.32 -23.96 18.64
N GLN A 417 13.98 -23.42 19.81
CA GLN A 417 12.81 -23.83 20.60
C GLN A 417 11.72 -22.76 20.59
N MET A 418 10.47 -23.18 20.42
CA MET A 418 9.32 -22.30 20.56
C MET A 418 9.07 -22.00 22.05
N GLN A 419 9.18 -20.73 22.40
CA GLN A 419 8.79 -20.18 23.69
C GLN A 419 7.49 -19.39 23.55
N THR A 420 6.70 -19.37 24.60
CA THR A 420 5.38 -18.76 24.60
C THR A 420 5.06 -17.99 25.86
N HIS A 421 4.16 -17.03 25.70
CA HIS A 421 3.45 -16.37 26.78
C HIS A 421 1.94 -16.47 26.53
N TRP A 422 1.19 -16.90 27.54
CA TRP A 422 -0.25 -17.14 27.45
C TRP A 422 -0.96 -16.15 28.35
N MET A 423 -1.89 -15.40 27.77
CA MET A 423 -2.74 -14.43 28.48
C MET A 423 -4.20 -14.83 28.28
N GLY A 424 -5.01 -14.53 29.28
CA GLY A 424 -6.40 -14.95 29.34
C GLY A 424 -7.32 -13.86 29.87
N ARG A 425 -8.60 -14.04 29.56
CA ARG A 425 -9.75 -13.49 30.25
C ARG A 425 -10.78 -14.61 30.31
N GLN A 426 -10.96 -15.21 31.49
CA GLN A 426 -11.80 -16.40 31.66
C GLN A 426 -11.42 -17.51 30.67
N ALA A 427 -10.12 -17.66 30.38
CA ALA A 427 -9.64 -18.42 29.21
C ALA A 427 -9.96 -19.92 29.26
N LEU A 428 -10.11 -20.48 30.47
CA LEU A 428 -10.40 -21.89 30.72
C LEU A 428 -11.88 -22.17 30.98
N LYS A 429 -12.75 -21.14 31.00
CA LYS A 429 -14.18 -21.30 31.27
C LYS A 429 -14.86 -21.99 30.07
N PRO A 430 -15.50 -23.15 30.25
CA PRO A 430 -16.22 -23.80 29.16
C PRO A 430 -17.39 -22.95 28.66
N ILE A 431 -17.53 -22.86 27.33
CA ILE A 431 -18.63 -22.18 26.66
C ILE A 431 -18.86 -22.80 25.28
N GLU A 432 -20.05 -22.63 24.73
CA GLU A 432 -20.32 -23.03 23.37
C GLU A 432 -19.62 -22.08 22.38
N LEU A 433 -18.69 -22.59 21.57
CA LEU A 433 -17.96 -21.84 20.55
C LEU A 433 -18.45 -22.11 19.11
N TRP A 434 -19.58 -22.80 18.99
CA TRP A 434 -20.31 -23.09 17.74
C TRP A 434 -19.41 -23.46 16.55
N SER A 435 -19.59 -22.77 15.41
CA SER A 435 -18.89 -23.02 14.15
C SER A 435 -17.37 -22.85 14.24
N THR A 436 -16.87 -22.11 15.21
CA THR A 436 -15.42 -21.94 15.46
C THR A 436 -14.73 -23.27 15.73
N THR A 437 -15.47 -24.25 16.27
CA THR A 437 -14.96 -25.58 16.59
C THR A 437 -14.87 -26.55 15.40
N LYS A 438 -15.34 -26.17 14.20
CA LYS A 438 -15.40 -27.07 13.03
C LYS A 438 -14.03 -27.45 12.46
N LEU A 439 -12.97 -26.74 12.86
CA LEU A 439 -11.59 -27.14 12.62
C LEU A 439 -11.25 -28.50 13.27
N VAL A 440 -11.81 -28.78 14.45
CA VAL A 440 -11.48 -29.96 15.26
C VAL A 440 -11.68 -31.29 14.50
N PRO A 441 -12.87 -31.58 13.92
CA PRO A 441 -13.08 -32.83 13.20
C PRO A 441 -12.23 -32.96 11.93
N ILE A 442 -11.85 -31.84 11.28
CA ILE A 442 -10.91 -31.88 10.13
C ILE A 442 -9.54 -32.34 10.61
N LEU A 443 -8.99 -31.70 11.65
CA LEU A 443 -7.68 -32.07 12.20
C LEU A 443 -7.66 -33.51 12.71
N ASN A 444 -8.76 -33.98 13.31
CA ASN A 444 -8.87 -35.35 13.78
C ASN A 444 -8.88 -36.36 12.62
N LEU A 445 -9.59 -36.08 11.52
CA LEU A 445 -9.56 -36.91 10.30
C LEU A 445 -8.13 -37.02 9.73
N VAL A 446 -7.41 -35.89 9.66
CA VAL A 446 -6.00 -35.88 9.22
C VAL A 446 -5.12 -36.69 10.18
N ALA A 447 -5.27 -36.49 11.49
CA ALA A 447 -4.52 -37.22 12.49
C ALA A 447 -4.73 -38.73 12.40
N GLN A 448 -5.99 -39.18 12.27
CA GLN A 448 -6.31 -40.60 12.14
C GLN A 448 -5.76 -41.21 10.85
N SER A 449 -5.95 -40.52 9.72
CA SER A 449 -5.49 -41.01 8.42
C SER A 449 -3.96 -41.12 8.37
N ASN A 450 -3.23 -40.08 8.81
CA ASN A 450 -1.77 -40.12 8.86
C ASN A 450 -1.22 -41.07 9.94
N THR A 451 -1.93 -41.29 11.05
CA THR A 451 -1.52 -42.30 12.05
C THR A 451 -1.56 -43.70 11.45
N LYS A 452 -2.62 -44.02 10.70
CA LYS A 452 -2.79 -45.33 10.07
C LYS A 452 -1.91 -45.48 8.82
N PHE A 453 -1.68 -44.38 8.10
CA PHE A 453 -0.94 -44.34 6.86
C PHE A 453 -0.06 -43.06 6.77
N PRO A 454 1.17 -43.09 7.32
CA PRO A 454 2.01 -41.90 7.44
C PRO A 454 2.42 -41.25 6.11
N SER A 455 2.44 -41.99 5.00
CA SER A 455 2.81 -41.44 3.69
C SER A 455 1.65 -40.77 2.95
N ILE A 456 0.44 -40.77 3.52
CA ILE A 456 -0.74 -40.24 2.84
C ILE A 456 -0.72 -38.72 2.84
N ASP A 457 -1.13 -38.19 1.69
CA ASP A 457 -1.48 -36.80 1.49
C ASP A 457 -3.01 -36.70 1.32
N ILE A 458 -3.66 -35.88 2.15
CA ILE A 458 -5.12 -35.72 2.07
C ILE A 458 -5.57 -35.03 0.78
N ASP A 459 -4.69 -34.31 0.07
CA ASP A 459 -5.03 -33.73 -1.24
C ASP A 459 -5.23 -34.80 -2.31
N HIS A 460 -4.70 -36.01 -2.09
CA HIS A 460 -4.97 -37.19 -2.93
C HIS A 460 -6.13 -38.05 -2.41
N CYS A 461 -6.92 -37.54 -1.47
CA CYS A 461 -8.05 -38.24 -0.89
C CYS A 461 -9.39 -37.58 -1.25
N GLN A 462 -10.43 -38.40 -1.31
CA GLN A 462 -11.82 -37.99 -1.45
C GLN A 462 -12.66 -38.56 -0.32
N ILE A 463 -13.73 -37.86 0.05
CA ILE A 463 -14.80 -38.39 0.90
C ILE A 463 -16.00 -38.74 0.03
N ARG A 464 -16.49 -39.96 0.19
CA ARG A 464 -17.62 -40.48 -0.59
C ARG A 464 -18.62 -41.21 0.28
N GLN A 465 -19.84 -41.37 -0.21
CA GLN A 465 -20.80 -42.29 0.40
C GLN A 465 -20.30 -43.73 0.21
N ARG A 466 -20.36 -44.55 1.27
CA ARG A 466 -20.06 -45.98 1.21
C ARG A 466 -20.81 -46.65 0.06
N GLY A 467 -20.09 -47.37 -0.78
CA GLY A 467 -20.64 -48.08 -1.95
C GLY A 467 -20.72 -47.26 -3.24
N ASN A 468 -20.53 -45.94 -3.19
CA ASN A 468 -20.52 -45.11 -4.40
C ASN A 468 -19.13 -45.07 -5.06
N VAL A 469 -19.11 -44.87 -6.38
CA VAL A 469 -17.90 -44.57 -7.16
C VAL A 469 -17.71 -43.05 -7.20
N GLY A 470 -16.49 -42.58 -6.95
CA GLY A 470 -16.18 -41.14 -6.86
C GLY A 470 -16.58 -40.52 -5.53
N GLY A 471 -16.10 -39.30 -5.27
CA GLY A 471 -16.35 -38.53 -4.05
C GLY A 471 -15.91 -37.09 -4.20
N TYR A 472 -15.87 -36.37 -3.08
CA TYR A 472 -15.49 -34.96 -3.02
C TYR A 472 -14.07 -34.81 -2.47
N PRO A 473 -13.19 -34.02 -3.09
CA PRO A 473 -11.85 -33.77 -2.56
C PRO A 473 -11.89 -33.26 -1.12
N VAL A 474 -10.98 -33.76 -0.27
CA VAL A 474 -10.95 -33.37 1.15
C VAL A 474 -10.67 -31.86 1.31
N HIS A 475 -9.81 -31.29 0.47
CA HIS A 475 -9.49 -29.87 0.51
C HIS A 475 -10.70 -28.99 0.20
N ASP A 476 -11.52 -29.34 -0.79
CA ASP A 476 -12.71 -28.57 -1.15
C ASP A 476 -13.75 -28.58 -0.01
N LEU A 477 -13.95 -29.75 0.61
CA LEU A 477 -14.82 -29.88 1.78
C LEU A 477 -14.30 -29.07 2.98
N ALA A 478 -13.00 -29.07 3.22
CA ALA A 478 -12.38 -28.26 4.26
C ALA A 478 -12.53 -26.75 3.95
N GLN A 479 -12.35 -26.35 2.69
CA GLN A 479 -12.54 -24.97 2.25
C GLN A 479 -14.00 -24.51 2.43
N ASP A 480 -15.00 -25.34 2.11
CA ASP A 480 -16.41 -25.02 2.33
C ASP A 480 -16.74 -24.87 3.83
N ILE A 481 -16.14 -25.70 4.70
CA ILE A 481 -16.29 -25.56 6.16
C ILE A 481 -15.78 -24.19 6.63
N MET A 482 -14.64 -23.73 6.10
CA MET A 482 -13.97 -22.50 6.52
C MET A 482 -14.61 -21.25 5.90
N SER A 483 -14.81 -21.25 4.58
CA SER A 483 -15.20 -20.07 3.80
C SER A 483 -16.70 -19.80 3.74
N TYR A 484 -17.54 -20.77 4.13
CA TYR A 484 -19.00 -20.73 3.95
C TYR A 484 -19.43 -20.57 2.49
N GLY A 485 -18.57 -20.94 1.53
CA GLY A 485 -18.85 -20.80 0.10
C GLY A 485 -19.98 -21.69 -0.43
N MET A 486 -20.30 -22.79 0.28
CA MET A 486 -21.36 -23.74 -0.07
C MET A 486 -21.25 -24.30 -1.50
N SER A 487 -20.03 -24.54 -1.98
CA SER A 487 -19.79 -25.10 -3.31
C SER A 487 -20.20 -26.58 -3.42
N ILE A 488 -20.10 -27.32 -2.32
CA ILE A 488 -20.47 -28.73 -2.18
C ILE A 488 -21.64 -28.88 -1.21
N GLY A 489 -21.59 -28.20 -0.07
CA GLY A 489 -22.61 -28.32 0.98
C GLY A 489 -22.44 -27.26 2.07
N THR A 490 -23.39 -27.21 3.01
CA THR A 490 -23.29 -26.26 4.13
C THR A 490 -22.10 -26.60 5.02
N SER A 491 -21.46 -25.56 5.59
CA SER A 491 -20.37 -25.73 6.58
C SER A 491 -20.80 -26.62 7.75
N ASN A 492 -22.08 -26.54 8.19
CA ASN A 492 -22.65 -27.37 9.24
C ASN A 492 -22.75 -28.85 8.84
N ALA A 493 -23.36 -29.16 7.69
CA ALA A 493 -23.57 -30.54 7.26
C ALA A 493 -22.25 -31.25 6.94
N ILE A 494 -21.29 -30.55 6.32
CA ILE A 494 -19.96 -31.11 6.03
C ILE A 494 -19.20 -31.35 7.34
N ALA A 495 -19.17 -30.40 8.27
CA ALA A 495 -18.49 -30.60 9.56
C ALA A 495 -19.16 -31.70 10.40
N ALA A 496 -20.49 -31.85 10.32
CA ALA A 496 -21.22 -32.95 10.95
C ALA A 496 -20.84 -34.31 10.33
N MET A 497 -20.64 -34.36 9.01
CA MET A 497 -20.11 -35.54 8.31
C MET A 497 -18.67 -35.86 8.75
N MET A 498 -17.79 -34.86 8.91
CA MET A 498 -16.41 -35.10 9.37
C MET A 498 -16.36 -35.74 10.77
N LYS A 499 -17.33 -35.42 11.63
CA LYS A 499 -17.48 -36.06 12.95
C LYS A 499 -17.87 -37.54 12.89
N LEU A 500 -18.21 -38.10 11.71
CA LEU A 500 -18.58 -39.51 11.56
C LEU A 500 -17.37 -40.44 11.47
N PHE A 501 -16.15 -39.94 11.28
CA PHE A 501 -14.95 -40.77 11.18
C PHE A 501 -14.38 -41.23 12.52
N THR A 502 -15.01 -40.84 13.63
CA THR A 502 -14.67 -41.24 15.00
C THR A 502 -15.93 -41.21 15.84
N THR A 503 -15.99 -41.96 16.94
CA THR A 503 -17.11 -41.78 17.87
C THR A 503 -17.00 -40.42 18.57
N PRO A 504 -18.12 -39.81 19.03
CA PRO A 504 -18.07 -38.55 19.77
C PRO A 504 -17.22 -38.63 21.05
N VAL A 505 -17.20 -39.79 21.73
CA VAL A 505 -16.40 -40.01 22.94
C VAL A 505 -14.91 -40.01 22.61
N GLU A 506 -14.50 -40.71 21.55
CA GLU A 506 -13.11 -40.73 21.11
C GLU A 506 -12.63 -39.37 20.62
N LEU A 507 -13.48 -38.61 19.92
CA LEU A 507 -13.15 -37.25 19.46
C LEU A 507 -12.92 -36.30 20.65
N GLU A 508 -13.78 -36.36 21.66
CA GLU A 508 -13.61 -35.59 22.89
C GLU A 508 -12.31 -35.98 23.62
N GLN A 509 -12.05 -37.28 23.78
CA GLN A 509 -10.83 -37.74 24.44
C GLN A 509 -9.57 -37.35 23.67
N TRP A 510 -9.62 -37.39 22.34
CA TRP A 510 -8.55 -36.89 21.49
C TRP A 510 -8.28 -35.40 21.75
N LEU A 511 -9.33 -34.57 21.81
CA LEU A 511 -9.20 -33.15 22.11
C LEU A 511 -8.63 -32.91 23.53
N LYS A 512 -9.15 -33.61 24.55
CA LYS A 512 -8.63 -33.57 25.93
C LYS A 512 -7.17 -33.95 26.02
N SER A 513 -6.75 -34.98 25.28
CA SER A 513 -5.35 -35.44 25.25
C SER A 513 -4.39 -34.41 24.64
N ILE A 514 -4.92 -33.49 23.82
CA ILE A 514 -4.14 -32.45 23.16
C ILE A 514 -4.04 -31.20 24.04
N THR A 515 -5.19 -30.73 24.55
CA THR A 515 -5.25 -29.45 25.27
C THR A 515 -4.98 -29.58 26.77
N GLY A 516 -5.22 -30.77 27.34
CA GLY A 516 -5.17 -30.99 28.79
C GLY A 516 -6.39 -30.46 29.54
N ASN A 517 -7.37 -29.87 28.86
CA ASN A 517 -8.58 -29.37 29.50
C ASN A 517 -9.61 -30.49 29.69
N MET A 518 -9.60 -31.10 30.87
CA MET A 518 -10.52 -32.19 31.20
C MET A 518 -11.98 -31.74 31.40
N ALA A 519 -12.22 -30.43 31.55
CA ALA A 519 -13.55 -29.85 31.75
C ALA A 519 -14.34 -29.65 30.45
N LEU A 520 -13.73 -29.82 29.28
CA LEU A 520 -14.42 -29.66 28.00
C LEU A 520 -15.40 -30.81 27.73
N GLU A 521 -16.47 -30.52 26.98
CA GLU A 521 -17.37 -31.52 26.38
C GLU A 521 -17.46 -31.27 24.87
N PHE A 522 -17.17 -32.28 24.06
CA PHE A 522 -17.11 -32.11 22.60
C PHE A 522 -17.78 -33.27 21.86
N ARG A 523 -19.07 -33.45 22.13
CA ARG A 523 -19.88 -34.56 21.63
C ARG A 523 -21.12 -34.09 20.89
N GLY A 524 -21.21 -32.82 20.52
CA GLY A 524 -22.38 -32.24 19.87
C GLY A 524 -22.32 -32.17 18.36
N ARG A 525 -23.47 -31.89 17.74
CA ARG A 525 -23.63 -31.63 16.30
C ARG A 525 -23.50 -30.14 15.97
N TYR A 526 -23.66 -29.80 14.70
CA TYR A 526 -23.68 -28.44 14.17
C TYR A 526 -25.08 -28.04 13.67
N GLY A 527 -26.15 -28.53 14.31
CA GLY A 527 -27.54 -28.17 13.98
C GLY A 527 -28.11 -28.80 12.70
N GLU A 528 -27.30 -29.43 11.86
CA GLU A 528 -27.74 -30.06 10.60
C GLU A 528 -27.40 -31.56 10.53
N PRO A 529 -28.14 -32.35 9.72
CA PRO A 529 -27.73 -33.72 9.39
C PRO A 529 -26.38 -33.73 8.65
N PRO A 530 -25.61 -34.83 8.75
CA PRO A 530 -24.35 -34.95 8.04
C PRO A 530 -24.59 -34.96 6.52
N PHE A 531 -23.71 -34.27 5.77
CA PHE A 531 -23.78 -34.19 4.30
C PHE A 531 -23.83 -35.57 3.64
N LEU A 532 -23.04 -36.53 4.14
CA LEU A 532 -23.11 -37.94 3.79
C LEU A 532 -23.33 -38.76 5.07
N SER A 533 -24.20 -39.76 5.02
CA SER A 533 -24.61 -40.54 6.21
C SER A 533 -23.64 -41.68 6.56
N GLN A 534 -22.92 -42.22 5.56
CA GLN A 534 -21.90 -43.26 5.74
C GLN A 534 -20.65 -42.89 4.95
N PRO A 535 -19.92 -41.84 5.34
CA PRO A 535 -18.76 -41.39 4.60
C PRO A 535 -17.58 -42.38 4.72
N GLN A 536 -16.86 -42.54 3.62
CA GLN A 536 -15.56 -43.23 3.54
C GLN A 536 -14.52 -42.24 3.06
N LEU A 537 -13.37 -42.20 3.73
CA LEU A 537 -12.17 -41.53 3.24
C LEU A 537 -11.46 -42.50 2.29
N TRP A 538 -11.28 -42.08 1.05
CA TRP A 538 -10.84 -42.92 -0.05
C TRP A 538 -9.63 -42.31 -0.75
N HIS A 539 -8.59 -43.09 -0.99
CA HIS A 539 -7.40 -42.64 -1.70
C HIS A 539 -7.58 -42.79 -3.22
N LEU A 540 -7.33 -41.72 -3.98
CA LEU A 540 -7.66 -41.61 -5.41
C LEU A 540 -6.94 -42.64 -6.28
N SER A 541 -5.62 -42.76 -6.15
CA SER A 541 -4.81 -43.57 -7.07
C SER A 541 -4.81 -45.05 -6.74
N THR A 542 -4.96 -45.41 -5.46
CA THR A 542 -4.92 -46.81 -5.01
C THR A 542 -6.30 -47.43 -4.87
N GLY A 543 -7.36 -46.61 -4.82
CA GLY A 543 -8.71 -47.09 -4.56
C GLY A 543 -8.88 -47.67 -3.15
N GLN A 544 -8.05 -47.26 -2.19
CA GLN A 544 -8.07 -47.79 -0.83
C GLN A 544 -9.01 -46.98 0.06
N VAL A 545 -9.88 -47.66 0.81
CA VAL A 545 -10.60 -47.04 1.95
C VAL A 545 -9.63 -46.87 3.11
N LEU A 546 -9.37 -45.63 3.51
CA LEU A 546 -8.46 -45.28 4.59
C LEU A 546 -9.17 -45.29 5.94
N LEU A 547 -10.30 -44.58 6.00
CA LEU A 547 -11.18 -44.45 7.16
C LEU A 547 -12.63 -44.70 6.73
N ASP A 548 -13.42 -45.25 7.65
CA ASP A 548 -14.84 -45.55 7.43
C ASP A 548 -15.67 -44.96 8.58
N SER A 549 -16.93 -44.65 8.31
CA SER A 549 -17.85 -44.06 9.28
C SER A 549 -18.08 -44.97 10.48
N GLN A 550 -18.08 -44.37 11.67
CA GLN A 550 -18.31 -45.03 12.95
C GLN A 550 -19.79 -44.92 13.37
N PRO A 551 -20.32 -45.91 14.12
CA PRO A 551 -21.65 -45.80 14.71
C PRO A 551 -21.71 -44.66 15.72
N ILE A 552 -22.87 -43.99 15.80
CA ILE A 552 -23.07 -42.88 16.72
C ILE A 552 -24.03 -43.29 17.83
N PRO A 553 -23.55 -43.50 19.07
CA PRO A 553 -24.41 -43.97 20.15
C PRO A 553 -25.30 -42.87 20.74
N LYS A 554 -24.80 -41.62 20.86
CA LYS A 554 -25.56 -40.43 21.35
C LYS A 554 -24.76 -39.13 21.16
N TRP A 555 -25.41 -38.03 20.79
CA TRP A 555 -24.82 -36.68 20.78
C TRP A 555 -25.09 -35.94 22.11
N SER A 556 -24.22 -35.00 22.46
CA SER A 556 -24.33 -34.06 23.60
C SER A 556 -23.96 -32.64 23.14
N ASP A 557 -23.24 -31.85 23.94
CA ASP A 557 -22.89 -30.46 23.66
C ASP A 557 -21.46 -30.31 23.07
N ASN A 558 -21.16 -29.12 22.58
CA ASN A 558 -19.81 -28.70 22.16
C ASN A 558 -19.36 -27.50 23.01
N THR A 559 -19.12 -27.73 24.31
CA THR A 559 -18.62 -26.72 25.25
C THR A 559 -17.12 -26.86 25.44
N ILE A 560 -16.37 -25.88 24.96
CA ILE A 560 -14.90 -25.84 25.08
C ILE A 560 -14.48 -24.44 25.54
N ALA A 561 -13.21 -24.26 25.90
CA ALA A 561 -12.71 -22.95 26.33
C ALA A 561 -12.00 -22.21 25.18
N THR A 562 -11.87 -20.88 25.28
CA THR A 562 -11.07 -20.09 24.32
C THR A 562 -9.60 -20.54 24.28
N TYR A 563 -9.09 -21.03 25.41
CA TYR A 563 -7.80 -21.71 25.49
C TYR A 563 -7.70 -22.90 24.52
N ASP A 564 -8.71 -23.76 24.43
CA ASP A 564 -8.66 -24.99 23.63
C ASP A 564 -8.49 -24.69 22.13
N LEU A 565 -9.20 -23.67 21.61
CA LEU A 565 -9.05 -23.25 20.22
C LEU A 565 -7.75 -22.49 19.96
N THR A 566 -7.33 -21.62 20.89
CA THR A 566 -6.03 -20.92 20.81
C THR A 566 -4.88 -21.93 20.80
N ARG A 567 -5.01 -22.98 21.60
CA ARG A 567 -4.10 -24.12 21.64
C ARG A 567 -4.07 -24.86 20.30
N LEU A 568 -5.21 -25.22 19.74
CA LEU A 568 -5.25 -25.91 18.46
C LEU A 568 -4.70 -25.07 17.30
N VAL A 569 -5.11 -23.81 17.16
CA VAL A 569 -4.67 -22.98 16.04
C VAL A 569 -3.17 -22.65 16.13
N SER A 570 -2.62 -22.49 17.34
CA SER A 570 -1.17 -22.39 17.52
C SER A 570 -0.44 -23.68 17.14
N MET A 571 -0.99 -24.86 17.48
CA MET A 571 -0.40 -26.13 17.06
C MET A 571 -0.46 -26.35 15.54
N VAL A 572 -1.46 -25.79 14.85
CA VAL A 572 -1.53 -25.79 13.38
C VAL A 572 -0.46 -24.88 12.79
N GLY A 573 -0.45 -23.60 13.16
CA GLY A 573 0.48 -22.63 12.56
C GLY A 573 1.94 -22.88 12.93
N TRP A 574 2.22 -23.34 14.14
CA TRP A 574 3.58 -23.58 14.61
C TRP A 574 4.04 -25.03 14.49
N HIS A 575 3.27 -25.91 13.84
CA HIS A 575 3.49 -27.36 13.83
C HIS A 575 4.94 -27.79 13.54
N LEU A 576 5.60 -27.12 12.59
CA LEU A 576 6.99 -27.42 12.18
C LEU A 576 8.06 -26.95 13.17
N HIS A 577 7.67 -26.07 14.09
CA HIS A 577 8.54 -25.42 15.08
C HIS A 577 8.31 -25.97 16.50
N LEU A 578 7.31 -26.82 16.68
CA LEU A 578 7.02 -27.47 17.94
C LEU A 578 7.87 -28.75 18.14
N PRO A 579 8.29 -29.06 19.37
CA PRO A 579 8.88 -30.36 19.68
C PRO A 579 7.86 -31.49 19.48
N HIS A 580 8.35 -32.71 19.21
CA HIS A 580 7.48 -33.88 18.93
C HIS A 580 6.39 -34.11 19.98
N ALA A 581 6.70 -33.88 21.27
CA ALA A 581 5.74 -34.04 22.37
C ALA A 581 4.62 -32.97 22.40
N ALA A 582 4.77 -31.87 21.65
CA ALA A 582 3.81 -30.78 21.56
C ALA A 582 3.08 -30.67 20.21
N LYS A 583 3.53 -31.39 19.17
CA LYS A 583 2.86 -31.43 17.86
C LYS A 583 1.49 -32.10 17.94
N LEU A 584 0.60 -31.80 16.99
CA LEU A 584 -0.63 -32.58 16.78
C LEU A 584 -0.24 -34.04 16.53
N PRO A 585 -0.82 -35.01 17.25
CA PRO A 585 -0.37 -36.39 17.17
C PRO A 585 -0.74 -36.99 15.80
N GLY A 586 0.20 -37.72 15.19
CA GLY A 586 -0.02 -38.47 13.94
C GLY A 586 -0.02 -37.64 12.65
N ILE A 587 -0.32 -36.34 12.72
CA ILE A 587 -0.40 -35.46 11.54
C ILE A 587 0.96 -35.30 10.86
N GLN A 588 0.96 -35.42 9.53
CA GLN A 588 2.09 -35.06 8.67
C GLN A 588 1.88 -33.69 8.03
N TRP A 589 2.98 -32.99 7.75
CA TRP A 589 2.92 -31.63 7.22
C TRP A 589 2.25 -31.52 5.85
N ASN A 590 2.54 -32.45 4.93
CA ASN A 590 1.93 -32.49 3.60
C ASN A 590 0.39 -32.50 3.66
N SER A 591 -0.18 -33.19 4.65
CA SER A 591 -1.63 -33.17 4.87
C SER A 591 -2.12 -31.93 5.64
N LEU A 592 -1.30 -31.43 6.58
CA LEU A 592 -1.67 -30.26 7.39
C LEU A 592 -1.69 -28.97 6.56
N GLU A 593 -0.83 -28.84 5.55
CA GLU A 593 -0.78 -27.63 4.74
C GLU A 593 -2.06 -27.40 3.92
N SER A 594 -2.79 -28.45 3.54
CA SER A 594 -4.10 -28.33 2.90
C SER A 594 -5.13 -27.71 3.87
N VAL A 595 -5.06 -28.07 5.16
CA VAL A 595 -5.90 -27.43 6.20
C VAL A 595 -5.50 -25.97 6.40
N VAL A 596 -4.20 -25.64 6.39
CA VAL A 596 -3.70 -24.26 6.45
C VAL A 596 -4.27 -23.42 5.29
N ARG A 597 -4.23 -23.94 4.06
CA ARG A 597 -4.81 -23.27 2.88
C ARG A 597 -6.32 -23.06 3.05
N ALA A 598 -7.05 -24.06 3.54
CA ALA A 598 -8.49 -23.94 3.80
C ALA A 598 -8.79 -22.86 4.86
N MET A 599 -8.05 -22.83 5.98
CA MET A 599 -8.22 -21.81 7.03
C MET A 599 -7.86 -20.40 6.55
N GLY A 600 -6.95 -20.26 5.59
CA GLY A 600 -6.65 -18.98 4.95
C GLY A 600 -7.86 -18.36 4.24
N ASN A 601 -8.83 -19.19 3.82
CA ASN A 601 -10.03 -18.80 3.09
C ASN A 601 -11.27 -18.51 3.97
N ASP A 602 -11.16 -18.53 5.30
CA ASP A 602 -12.28 -18.19 6.20
C ASP A 602 -12.88 -16.81 5.89
N SER A 603 -14.18 -16.60 6.06
CA SER A 603 -14.81 -15.36 5.57
C SER A 603 -14.50 -14.12 6.41
N ALA A 604 -14.20 -14.28 7.70
CA ALA A 604 -13.86 -13.18 8.60
C ALA A 604 -12.49 -12.59 8.24
N ARG A 605 -12.42 -11.27 8.12
CA ARG A 605 -11.21 -10.55 7.70
C ARG A 605 -10.74 -9.50 8.72
N TYR A 606 -10.96 -9.75 10.01
CA TYR A 606 -10.54 -8.83 11.08
C TYR A 606 -9.04 -8.55 11.07
N ALA A 607 -8.21 -9.56 10.80
CA ALA A 607 -6.76 -9.37 10.70
C ALA A 607 -6.39 -8.46 9.51
N ASP A 608 -7.02 -8.64 8.34
CA ASP A 608 -6.79 -7.79 7.17
C ASP A 608 -7.15 -6.33 7.47
N VAL A 609 -8.31 -6.12 8.09
CA VAL A 609 -8.84 -4.82 8.50
C VAL A 609 -7.91 -4.16 9.51
N ALA A 610 -7.47 -4.90 10.52
CA ALA A 610 -6.52 -4.42 11.52
C ALA A 610 -5.17 -4.03 10.89
N ILE A 611 -4.60 -4.88 10.03
CA ILE A 611 -3.33 -4.59 9.35
C ILE A 611 -3.46 -3.30 8.53
N ALA A 612 -4.53 -3.15 7.75
CA ALA A 612 -4.79 -1.94 6.98
C ALA A 612 -5.00 -0.69 7.87
N GLN A 613 -5.79 -0.82 8.94
CA GLN A 613 -6.07 0.26 9.88
C GLN A 613 -4.80 0.78 10.56
N LEU A 614 -3.86 -0.13 10.87
CA LEU A 614 -2.58 0.21 11.49
C LEU A 614 -1.52 0.70 10.49
N GLY A 615 -1.87 0.82 9.19
CA GLY A 615 -0.92 1.25 8.16
C GLY A 615 0.21 0.25 7.90
N LEU A 616 0.07 -0.99 8.36
CA LEU A 616 1.11 -2.01 8.29
C LEU A 616 1.46 -2.51 6.88
N PRO A 617 0.61 -2.48 5.83
CA PRO A 617 0.96 -3.01 4.51
C PRO A 617 2.22 -2.39 3.88
N SER A 618 2.59 -1.17 4.25
CA SER A 618 3.82 -0.53 3.76
C SER A 618 5.09 -1.11 4.42
N VAL A 619 4.97 -1.73 5.59
CA VAL A 619 6.11 -2.06 6.45
C VAL A 619 6.22 -3.54 6.81
N VAL A 620 5.14 -4.32 6.69
CA VAL A 620 5.18 -5.77 6.90
C VAL A 620 5.29 -6.52 5.58
N ARG A 621 5.83 -7.74 5.63
CA ARG A 621 5.80 -8.71 4.53
C ARG A 621 5.39 -10.09 5.03
N SER A 622 5.15 -11.00 4.09
CA SER A 622 4.90 -12.42 4.34
C SER A 622 3.77 -12.69 5.36
N PRO A 623 2.60 -12.02 5.30
CA PRO A 623 1.53 -12.30 6.23
C PRO A 623 1.08 -13.76 6.12
N VAL A 624 0.84 -14.41 7.25
CA VAL A 624 0.06 -15.65 7.34
C VAL A 624 -1.10 -15.37 8.26
N ILE A 625 -2.31 -15.57 7.75
CA ILE A 625 -3.55 -15.34 8.49
C ILE A 625 -4.41 -16.58 8.28
N ILE A 626 -4.47 -17.45 9.28
CA ILE A 626 -5.37 -18.59 9.30
C ILE A 626 -6.40 -18.36 10.39
N SER A 627 -7.68 -18.56 10.08
CA SER A 627 -8.75 -18.31 11.04
C SER A 627 -9.92 -19.27 10.91
N LYS A 628 -10.79 -19.23 11.92
CA LYS A 628 -12.15 -19.73 11.87
C LYS A 628 -13.03 -18.82 12.71
N LEU A 629 -14.12 -18.34 12.13
CA LEU A 629 -15.17 -17.61 12.86
C LEU A 629 -16.30 -18.53 13.35
N GLY A 630 -17.09 -18.03 14.30
CA GLY A 630 -18.42 -18.51 14.64
C GLY A 630 -19.33 -17.36 15.05
N TYR A 631 -20.56 -17.33 14.55
CA TYR A 631 -21.50 -16.25 14.84
C TYR A 631 -22.93 -16.80 14.84
N GLY A 632 -23.77 -16.25 15.70
CA GLY A 632 -25.20 -16.54 15.75
C GLY A 632 -25.86 -16.05 17.04
N ARG A 633 -27.19 -16.18 17.08
CA ARG A 633 -27.96 -15.96 18.30
C ARG A 633 -27.84 -17.17 19.21
N SER A 634 -27.38 -16.97 20.44
CA SER A 634 -27.40 -18.03 21.44
C SER A 634 -28.84 -18.38 21.79
N SER A 635 -29.29 -19.60 21.51
CA SER A 635 -30.66 -20.04 21.86
C SER A 635 -30.89 -20.15 23.37
N ILE A 636 -29.81 -20.27 24.16
CA ILE A 636 -29.84 -20.43 25.62
C ILE A 636 -29.76 -19.05 26.31
N ARG A 637 -28.96 -18.14 25.78
CA ARG A 637 -28.67 -16.82 26.38
C ARG A 637 -29.42 -15.67 25.70
N ASP A 638 -30.18 -15.99 24.66
CA ASP A 638 -31.01 -15.11 23.84
C ASP A 638 -30.34 -13.82 23.35
N ARG A 639 -29.09 -13.93 22.90
CA ARG A 639 -28.26 -12.77 22.58
C ARG A 639 -27.31 -13.01 21.42
N ALA A 640 -26.83 -11.96 20.77
CA ALA A 640 -25.79 -12.09 19.75
C ALA A 640 -24.44 -12.44 20.39
N GLU A 641 -23.74 -13.38 19.78
CA GLU A 641 -22.42 -13.79 20.21
C GLU A 641 -21.56 -14.09 18.97
N LEU A 642 -20.30 -13.67 19.03
CA LEU A 642 -19.35 -13.71 17.93
C LEU A 642 -18.02 -14.24 18.45
N ALA A 643 -17.51 -15.29 17.84
CA ALA A 643 -16.25 -15.92 18.17
C ALA A 643 -15.29 -15.85 16.98
N TYR A 644 -14.03 -15.52 17.26
CA TYR A 644 -12.97 -15.44 16.26
C TYR A 644 -11.72 -16.14 16.78
N THR A 645 -11.31 -17.23 16.12
CA THR A 645 -10.05 -17.92 16.36
C THR A 645 -9.11 -17.66 15.21
N ALA A 646 -7.88 -17.24 15.49
CA ALA A 646 -6.89 -16.97 14.46
C ALA A 646 -5.46 -17.23 14.91
N LEU A 647 -4.60 -17.53 13.93
CA LEU A 647 -3.16 -17.35 14.05
C LEU A 647 -2.69 -16.35 12.98
N ILE A 648 -1.87 -15.42 13.44
CA ILE A 648 -1.29 -14.35 12.64
C ILE A 648 0.22 -14.45 12.73
N GLN A 649 0.90 -14.37 11.60
CA GLN A 649 2.35 -14.23 11.49
C GLN A 649 2.67 -13.10 10.51
N LEU A 650 3.57 -12.20 10.89
CA LEU A 650 3.97 -11.02 10.12
C LEU A 650 5.47 -10.80 10.26
N VAL A 651 6.15 -10.38 9.18
CA VAL A 651 7.54 -9.91 9.25
C VAL A 651 7.56 -8.39 9.15
N ASP A 652 7.91 -7.72 10.24
CA ASP A 652 8.07 -6.26 10.32
C ASP A 652 9.46 -5.83 9.86
N LYS A 653 9.50 -5.01 8.80
CA LYS A 653 10.74 -4.51 8.17
C LYS A 653 11.21 -3.18 8.74
N ARG A 654 10.44 -2.50 9.60
CA ARG A 654 10.81 -1.18 10.13
C ARG A 654 12.21 -1.15 10.78
N PRO A 655 12.63 -2.17 11.56
CA PRO A 655 13.97 -2.19 12.13
C PRO A 655 15.10 -2.10 11.08
N ASN A 656 14.90 -2.60 9.86
CA ASN A 656 15.90 -2.53 8.78
C ASN A 656 16.27 -1.09 8.41
N ALA A 657 15.35 -0.14 8.56
CA ALA A 657 15.63 1.28 8.32
C ALA A 657 16.70 1.85 9.27
N THR A 658 16.94 1.16 10.40
CA THR A 658 17.96 1.51 11.41
C THR A 658 19.12 0.51 11.44
N GLY A 659 19.25 -0.34 10.42
CA GLY A 659 20.30 -1.36 10.32
C GLY A 659 20.09 -2.60 11.21
N ASN A 660 18.91 -2.76 11.80
CA ASN A 660 18.55 -3.92 12.62
C ASN A 660 17.81 -4.99 11.79
N PRO A 661 17.90 -6.28 12.13
CA PRO A 661 17.16 -7.35 11.43
C PRO A 661 15.65 -7.17 11.50
N ALA A 662 14.94 -7.70 10.50
CA ALA A 662 13.48 -7.68 10.49
C ALA A 662 12.91 -8.55 11.61
N ILE A 663 11.71 -8.23 12.09
CA ILE A 663 11.12 -8.91 13.24
C ILE A 663 9.96 -9.81 12.80
N LEU A 664 10.05 -11.10 13.08
CA LEU A 664 8.94 -12.04 12.97
C LEU A 664 8.04 -11.93 14.22
N HIS A 665 6.85 -11.40 14.00
CA HIS A 665 5.76 -11.41 14.98
C HIS A 665 4.85 -12.61 14.73
N THR A 666 4.48 -13.34 15.79
CA THR A 666 3.46 -14.39 15.68
C THR A 666 2.60 -14.50 16.94
N MET A 667 1.31 -14.68 16.73
CA MET A 667 0.30 -14.74 17.77
C MET A 667 -0.85 -15.67 17.36
N ALA A 668 -1.27 -16.52 18.28
CA ALA A 668 -2.54 -17.23 18.21
C ALA A 668 -3.54 -16.61 19.19
N MET A 669 -4.81 -16.55 18.83
CA MET A 669 -5.85 -16.01 19.70
C MET A 669 -7.21 -16.64 19.45
N THR A 670 -8.05 -16.60 20.49
CA THR A 670 -9.48 -16.85 20.40
C THR A 670 -10.20 -15.82 21.26
N LEU A 671 -11.15 -15.09 20.65
CA LEU A 671 -11.95 -14.07 21.31
C LEU A 671 -13.43 -14.43 21.20
N ILE A 672 -14.21 -14.09 22.23
CA ILE A 672 -15.67 -14.15 22.22
C ILE A 672 -16.22 -12.79 22.60
N ALA A 673 -16.96 -12.17 21.69
CA ALA A 673 -17.72 -10.97 21.92
C ALA A 673 -19.20 -11.32 22.14
N ALA A 674 -19.85 -10.68 23.12
CA ALA A 674 -21.28 -10.85 23.37
C ALA A 674 -21.90 -9.56 23.91
N LYS A 675 -23.14 -9.30 23.52
CA LYS A 675 -23.98 -8.19 24.02
C LYS A 675 -25.41 -8.68 24.17
N ASP A 676 -26.14 -8.08 25.11
CA ASP A 676 -27.51 -8.44 25.47
C ASP A 676 -28.30 -7.15 25.74
N TYR A 677 -28.87 -6.59 24.68
CA TYR A 677 -29.72 -5.41 24.69
C TYR A 677 -31.16 -5.74 24.26
N GLY A 678 -31.45 -7.02 23.97
CA GLY A 678 -32.74 -7.47 23.45
C GLY A 678 -32.97 -7.11 21.98
N ASN A 679 -31.94 -6.63 21.26
CA ASN A 679 -32.00 -6.32 19.84
C ASN A 679 -30.83 -6.98 19.10
N PHE A 680 -31.10 -8.17 18.56
CA PHE A 680 -30.10 -8.99 17.88
C PHE A 680 -29.41 -8.27 16.70
N GLU A 681 -30.12 -7.42 15.95
CA GLU A 681 -29.53 -6.69 14.83
C GLU A 681 -28.49 -5.67 15.31
N GLN A 682 -28.89 -4.81 16.25
CA GLN A 682 -28.00 -3.81 16.82
C GLN A 682 -26.80 -4.45 17.53
N GLU A 683 -27.04 -5.50 18.32
CA GLU A 683 -25.97 -6.24 19.00
C GLU A 683 -24.95 -6.78 18.00
N SER A 684 -25.41 -7.34 16.88
CA SER A 684 -24.51 -7.96 15.89
C SER A 684 -23.60 -6.94 15.21
N LEU A 685 -24.14 -5.79 14.80
CA LEU A 685 -23.36 -4.72 14.19
C LEU A 685 -22.34 -4.12 15.16
N GLU A 686 -22.75 -3.89 16.42
CA GLU A 686 -21.84 -3.37 17.44
C GLU A 686 -20.74 -4.38 17.78
N LEU A 687 -21.07 -5.68 17.84
CA LEU A 687 -20.09 -6.74 18.13
C LEU A 687 -19.11 -6.96 16.97
N ASP A 688 -19.53 -6.81 15.72
CA ASP A 688 -18.63 -6.95 14.56
C ASP A 688 -17.56 -5.84 14.55
N ALA A 689 -17.99 -4.58 14.68
CA ALA A 689 -17.10 -3.44 14.84
C ALA A 689 -16.23 -3.52 16.09
N ARG A 690 -16.77 -4.06 17.20
CA ARG A 690 -16.01 -4.28 18.42
C ARG A 690 -14.92 -5.34 18.22
N MET A 691 -15.24 -6.48 17.60
CA MET A 691 -14.26 -7.52 17.31
C MET A 691 -13.12 -6.98 16.43
N ALA A 692 -13.44 -6.19 15.39
CA ALA A 692 -12.44 -5.53 14.55
C ALA A 692 -11.53 -4.59 15.35
N THR A 693 -12.10 -3.79 16.27
CA THR A 693 -11.34 -2.88 17.17
C THR A 693 -10.38 -3.65 18.07
N GLU A 694 -10.84 -4.72 18.71
CA GLU A 694 -10.03 -5.46 19.69
C GLU A 694 -8.95 -6.30 19.02
N VAL A 695 -9.21 -6.87 17.83
CA VAL A 695 -8.18 -7.49 16.99
C VAL A 695 -7.14 -6.45 16.54
N THR A 696 -7.56 -5.23 16.21
CA THR A 696 -6.66 -4.11 15.87
C THR A 696 -5.74 -3.78 17.04
N GLU A 697 -6.26 -3.69 18.26
CA GLU A 697 -5.46 -3.44 19.46
C GLU A 697 -4.45 -4.57 19.72
N LEU A 698 -4.86 -5.83 19.57
CA LEU A 698 -3.95 -6.97 19.76
C LEU A 698 -2.80 -6.97 18.75
N ILE A 699 -3.07 -6.68 17.46
CA ILE A 699 -2.00 -6.57 16.45
C ILE A 699 -1.12 -5.34 16.71
N ARG A 700 -1.69 -4.21 17.12
CA ARG A 700 -0.91 -3.01 17.50
C ARG A 700 0.08 -3.36 18.62
N ARG A 701 -0.38 -3.99 19.70
CA ARG A 701 0.46 -4.42 20.83
C ARG A 701 1.50 -5.44 20.42
N LEU A 702 1.15 -6.38 19.55
CA LEU A 702 2.08 -7.38 19.01
C LEU A 702 3.25 -6.71 18.28
N VAL A 703 2.96 -5.76 17.39
CA VAL A 703 3.94 -5.10 16.52
C VAL A 703 4.72 -3.99 17.24
N GLN A 704 4.14 -3.37 18.28
CA GLN A 704 4.82 -2.37 19.13
C GLN A 704 5.51 -2.98 20.36
N ASN A 705 5.30 -4.28 20.63
CA ASN A 705 5.67 -4.92 21.89
C ASN A 705 5.19 -4.14 23.13
N ASP A 706 4.01 -3.53 23.03
CA ASP A 706 3.40 -2.71 24.07
C ASP A 706 2.36 -3.54 24.82
N TRP A 707 2.80 -4.33 25.79
CA TRP A 707 1.93 -5.15 26.64
C TRP A 707 1.96 -4.59 28.07
N ILE A 708 0.78 -4.37 28.69
CA ILE A 708 0.61 -3.72 30.01
C ILE A 708 1.31 -4.49 31.12
#